data_AF-A0A819CB99-F1
#
_entry.id   AF-A0A819CB99-F1
#
_cell.length_a   1.000
_cell.length_b   1.000
_cell.length_c   1.000
_cell.angle_alpha   90.00
_cell.angle_beta   90.00
_cell.angle_gamma   90.00
#
_symmetry.space_group_name_H-M   'P 1'
#
loop_
_entity.id
_entity.type
_entity.pdbx_description
1 polymer ?
#
loop_
_entity_poly.entity_id
_entity_poly.type
_entity_poly.pdbx_seq_one_letter_code
_entity_poly.pdbx_strand_id
1 'polypeptide(L)'
;MYIRLVVIFLITIFVPSSPSPLPIPPNRINELSIKLTRTTSIDENQLSTISSNNLHDETSIVEEEQEDLQSNETLLPPSEEEITFNDDDKTLNDLLSSLHSTKVRRLHKYTDEQIKFMHAHNEFNRMLQAYVDVSISNGKLNQAYRLLDALLADQERRQTMKQLTWRYVTNIHVFNVFYFAYADKGNLIALQKLFEKMRKYNIKPNLESYAAVLSCIGNMDLFDSSVARRVIIDLEREGFRVVDIFNLDCLNHEHIQRILKVLKTFRPNFEIPMRSSDVNNKLLNNIYQQPSLTISTRYQDFISNLEKQLTIGFLTELEILKRKTEKNSEINIIPFLEIFDVKEYVNLMLKEVQRHCYASEFHSSPFITLCVSLGKHLYQKYLCQIRQKNGYIDKLRLLYDEYTKHIITNQRFIINERQKWNEITKEKFAYMDRSDRRWTFTQVLQIGEFLYDVMLKHMKLRVPLLTKKDSSIKTSNNSILYVVYRSSGKSTEKQIKIHPNVLNFFSYIPETDLDFSCIELPCLVPPLPWLSSTMGGYLLTQTDFVRSPVTAAGQQDARLRSTSVEKIGGLLDSINVLNSCAWKINGDVLDLLMDIFQRGGNRHLSVPVTVNNAKLPESLPLEKGLSIDERKRREIVLAQTKKMKAEIFSLWCYELYRLSIANHFRNEIFWFPHNLDFRGRVYPIPPHFNHLGSDIARSIILFAEGKPLGVNGLRQLKIHLVNLTDLKKKASIDERAKYADEIMDDILDSADRPLDGRQWWTKSEEPWQTLACCMEIARAIRSPDHTKYVSHFPVHQDGSCNVLQHYAAMGLDDIGAASVNLKPSDFPQDVYSVVVDQVEQERKQDAANGLQIAKILEGFIKRKVIKQTIMTTNYGVTLFGARQQIGRQLRDIDEFPKEHISEASSYLAQKTFISLRELFRETRKIQDWFTDCARLISRVRDSAVEWNTPMNLPVVQPYYREIRMRQKGKDIYDNFSSFARPNNTKQKNAFPPNYVHSLDSTHMMMTALQCARNGITFVSVHDSFWTHACDVDRLSQYCREQFVSLHKEPLLEILSRDLLSKYEFKSSEYARADDKQKQTMKLFNDTLQRVPERGTFQLESVLNSTYFFS
;
A
#
# COMPACT_ATOMS: atom_id res chain seq x y z
N MET A 1 43.94 18.96 38.79
CA MET A 1 43.38 17.71 39.36
C MET A 1 42.28 17.13 38.45
N TYR A 2 41.32 17.94 37.98
CA TYR A 2 40.29 17.54 36.99
C TYR A 2 40.87 16.95 35.69
N ILE A 3 41.91 17.58 35.11
CA ILE A 3 42.60 17.09 33.90
C ILE A 3 43.34 15.76 34.13
N ARG A 4 43.94 15.54 35.32
CA ARG A 4 44.60 14.26 35.66
C ARG A 4 43.59 13.13 35.86
N LEU A 5 42.42 13.44 36.43
CA LEU A 5 41.30 12.51 36.51
C LEU A 5 40.79 12.16 35.11
N VAL A 6 40.63 13.12 34.20
CA VAL A 6 40.24 12.92 32.79
C VAL A 6 41.26 12.07 32.01
N VAL A 7 42.57 12.26 32.22
CA VAL A 7 43.61 11.47 31.55
C VAL A 7 43.67 10.01 32.04
N ILE A 8 43.51 9.76 33.34
CA ILE A 8 43.39 8.39 33.90
C ILE A 8 42.05 7.75 33.49
N PHE A 9 40.99 8.54 33.39
CA PHE A 9 39.63 8.19 32.96
C PHE A 9 39.52 7.77 31.48
N LEU A 10 40.44 8.22 30.62
CA LEU A 10 40.49 7.84 29.20
C LEU A 10 41.42 6.66 28.91
N ILE A 11 42.25 6.27 29.87
CA ILE A 11 43.02 5.02 29.82
C ILE A 11 42.08 3.81 30.05
N THR A 12 40.95 3.98 30.75
CA THR A 12 40.01 2.87 31.04
C THR A 12 38.93 2.63 29.97
N ILE A 13 38.63 3.60 29.10
CA ILE A 13 37.58 3.44 28.09
C ILE A 13 38.01 2.49 26.95
N PHE A 14 39.32 2.44 26.60
CA PHE A 14 39.78 1.79 25.36
C PHE A 14 40.96 0.80 25.52
N VAL A 15 41.22 0.26 26.71
CA VAL A 15 42.15 -0.88 26.86
C VAL A 15 41.41 -2.19 26.56
N PRO A 16 41.95 -3.08 25.71
CA PRO A 16 41.38 -4.40 25.49
C PRO A 16 41.68 -5.27 26.72
N SER A 17 40.70 -5.43 27.60
CA SER A 17 40.70 -6.53 28.56
C SER A 17 40.13 -7.78 27.87
N SER A 18 40.81 -8.91 28.07
CA SER A 18 40.46 -10.25 27.59
C SER A 18 38.96 -10.55 27.72
N PRO A 19 38.35 -11.26 26.74
CA PRO A 19 36.92 -11.55 26.74
C PRO A 19 36.55 -12.26 28.05
N SER A 20 35.72 -11.60 28.87
CA SER A 20 34.93 -12.31 29.87
C SER A 20 34.04 -13.32 29.13
N PRO A 21 33.78 -14.50 29.71
CA PRO A 21 33.01 -15.54 29.04
C PRO A 21 31.67 -14.97 28.59
N LEU A 22 31.36 -15.18 27.31
CA LEU A 22 30.11 -14.81 26.64
C LEU A 22 28.91 -14.99 27.59
N PRO A 23 28.07 -13.97 27.85
CA PRO A 23 26.70 -14.23 28.23
C PRO A 23 25.99 -14.67 26.95
N ILE A 24 25.96 -15.99 26.75
CA ILE A 24 25.28 -16.69 25.64
C ILE A 24 23.84 -16.16 25.46
N PRO A 25 23.42 -15.84 24.22
CA PRO A 25 22.26 -16.55 23.69
C PRO A 25 22.41 -16.83 22.18
N PRO A 26 22.90 -18.03 21.83
CA PRO A 26 22.14 -18.88 20.91
C PRO A 26 21.66 -20.19 21.54
N ASN A 27 22.25 -20.64 22.66
CA ASN A 27 21.96 -21.96 23.23
C ASN A 27 20.68 -22.03 24.10
N ARG A 28 20.04 -20.90 24.48
CA ARG A 28 18.74 -20.95 25.19
C ARG A 28 17.57 -21.36 24.30
N ILE A 29 17.69 -21.20 22.97
CA ILE A 29 16.74 -21.74 21.99
C ILE A 29 16.83 -23.27 21.97
N ASN A 30 18.04 -23.82 22.15
CA ASN A 30 18.26 -25.27 22.30
C ASN A 30 17.83 -25.80 23.68
N GLU A 31 17.87 -24.99 24.75
CA GLU A 31 17.34 -25.38 26.07
C GLU A 31 15.81 -25.56 26.08
N LEU A 32 15.07 -24.81 25.24
CA LEU A 32 13.64 -25.06 24.99
C LEU A 32 13.43 -26.46 24.39
N SER A 33 14.30 -26.89 23.46
CA SER A 33 14.28 -28.25 22.91
C SER A 33 14.44 -29.31 24.00
N ILE A 34 15.41 -29.13 24.91
CA ILE A 34 15.74 -30.10 25.96
C ILE A 34 14.63 -30.17 27.04
N LYS A 35 13.97 -29.05 27.37
CA LYS A 35 12.87 -29.04 28.35
C LYS A 35 11.56 -29.62 27.79
N LEU A 36 11.21 -29.35 26.53
CA LEU A 36 9.99 -29.89 25.90
C LEU A 36 10.05 -31.39 25.60
N THR A 37 11.25 -31.94 25.39
CA THR A 37 11.44 -33.40 25.22
C THR A 37 11.26 -34.17 26.53
N ARG A 38 11.33 -33.51 27.70
CA ARG A 38 11.15 -34.14 29.02
C ARG A 38 9.74 -34.04 29.60
N THR A 39 8.85 -33.23 29.00
CA THR A 39 7.47 -33.02 29.49
C THR A 39 6.39 -33.65 28.62
N THR A 40 6.76 -34.39 27.56
CA THR A 40 5.83 -35.13 26.70
C THR A 40 5.97 -36.64 26.91
N SER A 41 5.72 -37.08 28.14
CA SER A 41 5.29 -38.45 28.44
C SER A 41 3.93 -38.36 29.13
N ILE A 42 2.88 -38.22 28.33
CA ILE A 42 1.48 -38.31 28.79
C ILE A 42 0.79 -39.33 27.88
N ASP A 43 0.13 -40.29 28.53
CA ASP A 43 -0.44 -41.54 28.03
C ASP A 43 -1.20 -41.48 26.70
N GLU A 44 -0.90 -42.44 25.84
CA GLU A 44 -1.44 -42.64 24.48
C GLU A 44 -2.88 -43.21 24.42
N ASN A 45 -3.70 -43.11 25.47
CA ASN A 45 -5.00 -43.81 25.51
C ASN A 45 -6.27 -42.95 25.56
N GLN A 46 -6.22 -41.66 25.17
CA GLN A 46 -7.44 -40.87 24.96
C GLN A 46 -7.37 -39.98 23.71
N LEU A 47 -7.42 -40.59 22.52
CA LEU A 47 -7.66 -39.90 21.26
C LEU A 47 -8.29 -40.86 20.24
N SER A 48 -9.49 -41.33 20.56
CA SER A 48 -10.34 -42.10 19.63
C SER A 48 -11.78 -41.60 19.69
N THR A 49 -12.00 -40.33 19.38
CA THR A 49 -13.29 -39.78 18.89
C THR A 49 -13.09 -38.29 18.62
N ILE A 50 -12.87 -37.94 17.36
CA ILE A 50 -13.38 -36.75 16.64
C ILE A 50 -12.93 -37.01 15.19
N SER A 51 -13.74 -37.78 14.49
CA SER A 51 -13.69 -37.94 13.04
C SER A 51 -14.32 -36.70 12.40
N SER A 52 -13.62 -36.17 11.41
CA SER A 52 -14.16 -35.60 10.17
C SER A 52 -15.42 -34.75 10.27
N ASN A 53 -15.27 -33.43 10.12
CA ASN A 53 -16.17 -32.64 9.27
C ASN A 53 -15.47 -31.36 8.79
N ASN A 54 -15.70 -31.07 7.50
CA ASN A 54 -14.90 -30.26 6.61
C ASN A 54 -14.85 -28.76 6.97
N LEU A 55 -13.65 -28.20 6.81
CA LEU A 55 -13.33 -26.78 6.85
C LEU A 55 -13.20 -26.27 5.41
N HIS A 56 -14.24 -25.62 4.90
CA HIS A 56 -14.13 -24.67 3.79
C HIS A 56 -14.15 -23.26 4.42
N ASP A 57 -12.97 -22.63 4.52
CA ASP A 57 -12.84 -21.19 4.80
C ASP A 57 -12.34 -20.54 3.50
N GLU A 58 -13.27 -19.95 2.74
CA GLU A 58 -13.00 -19.08 1.59
C GLU A 58 -12.76 -17.65 2.09
N THR A 59 -11.57 -17.10 1.85
CA THR A 59 -11.32 -15.64 1.83
C THR A 59 -10.15 -15.35 0.87
N SER A 60 -10.49 -15.17 -0.40
CA SER A 60 -9.65 -14.52 -1.41
C SER A 60 -9.94 -13.02 -1.40
N ILE A 61 -8.96 -12.22 -1.00
CA ILE A 61 -8.99 -10.76 -1.14
C ILE A 61 -8.60 -10.45 -2.58
N VAL A 62 -9.59 -10.25 -3.43
CA VAL A 62 -9.55 -9.36 -4.58
C VAL A 62 -10.38 -8.17 -4.13
N GLU A 63 -9.82 -6.96 -4.14
CA GLU A 63 -10.61 -5.74 -3.96
C GLU A 63 -11.51 -5.56 -5.21
N GLU A 64 -12.65 -6.22 -5.17
CA GLU A 64 -13.94 -5.80 -5.73
C GLU A 64 -15.00 -6.44 -4.83
N GLU A 65 -15.94 -5.62 -4.34
CA GLU A 65 -16.95 -5.96 -3.33
C GLU A 65 -17.66 -7.30 -3.59
N GLN A 66 -17.69 -8.18 -2.59
CA GLN A 66 -18.55 -9.37 -2.56
C GLN A 66 -19.22 -9.49 -1.19
N GLU A 67 -20.55 -9.68 -1.20
CA GLU A 67 -21.34 -10.15 -0.05
C GLU A 67 -21.96 -11.52 -0.39
N ASP A 68 -22.00 -12.36 0.65
CA ASP A 68 -22.59 -13.70 0.69
C ASP A 68 -24.13 -13.70 0.60
N LEU A 69 -24.68 -14.72 -0.04
CA LEU A 69 -26.02 -15.26 0.23
C LEU A 69 -25.96 -16.78 0.14
N GLN A 70 -25.94 -17.44 1.31
CA GLN A 70 -26.28 -18.86 1.44
C GLN A 70 -27.80 -19.01 1.60
N SER A 71 -28.42 -19.84 0.76
CA SER A 71 -29.70 -20.47 1.07
C SER A 71 -29.60 -21.96 0.75
N ASN A 72 -29.85 -22.78 1.77
CA ASN A 72 -29.96 -24.23 1.68
C ASN A 72 -31.11 -24.63 0.75
N GLU A 73 -30.81 -25.30 -0.37
CA GLU A 73 -31.73 -26.22 -1.03
C GLU A 73 -31.01 -27.54 -1.31
N THR A 74 -31.65 -28.61 -0.86
CA THR A 74 -31.21 -30.00 -0.93
C THR A 74 -31.19 -30.44 -2.39
N LEU A 75 -29.99 -30.55 -2.99
CA LEU A 75 -29.78 -31.19 -4.28
C LEU A 75 -28.83 -32.38 -4.08
N LEU A 76 -29.27 -33.54 -4.56
CA LEU A 76 -28.51 -34.79 -4.57
C LEU A 76 -27.12 -34.57 -5.18
N PRO A 77 -26.04 -35.13 -4.59
CA PRO A 77 -24.71 -34.97 -5.15
C PRO A 77 -24.65 -35.66 -6.54
N PRO A 78 -24.26 -34.96 -7.61
CA PRO A 78 -23.73 -35.64 -8.78
C PRO A 78 -22.41 -36.29 -8.35
N SER A 79 -22.20 -37.53 -8.77
CA SER A 79 -20.99 -38.32 -8.52
C SER A 79 -19.72 -37.50 -8.81
N GLU A 80 -19.01 -37.12 -7.75
CA GLU A 80 -17.65 -36.59 -7.83
C GLU A 80 -16.70 -37.73 -8.25
N GLU A 81 -16.64 -38.01 -9.54
CA GLU A 81 -15.40 -38.48 -10.13
C GLU A 81 -14.53 -37.23 -10.32
N GLU A 82 -13.63 -36.98 -9.35
CA GLU A 82 -12.48 -36.13 -9.59
C GLU A 82 -11.72 -36.70 -10.79
N ILE A 83 -11.94 -36.07 -11.94
CA ILE A 83 -11.12 -36.16 -13.15
C ILE A 83 -9.70 -35.69 -12.75
N THR A 84 -8.93 -36.62 -12.20
CA THR A 84 -7.51 -36.50 -11.87
C THR A 84 -6.73 -36.76 -13.15
N PHE A 85 -6.20 -35.71 -13.77
CA PHE A 85 -5.41 -35.82 -14.99
C PHE A 85 -4.07 -35.11 -14.82
N ASN A 86 -3.07 -35.88 -14.38
CA ASN A 86 -1.64 -35.81 -14.73
C ASN A 86 -0.89 -36.94 -13.98
N ASP A 87 -0.33 -37.92 -14.71
CA ASP A 87 0.44 -39.03 -14.12
C ASP A 87 1.75 -38.57 -13.43
N ASP A 88 2.29 -37.39 -13.78
CA ASP A 88 3.49 -36.80 -13.16
C ASP A 88 3.21 -36.14 -11.79
N ASP A 89 1.95 -35.80 -11.49
CA ASP A 89 1.56 -35.18 -10.21
C ASP A 89 1.52 -36.22 -9.08
N LYS A 90 1.37 -37.51 -9.43
CA LYS A 90 1.31 -38.62 -8.48
C LYS A 90 2.62 -38.77 -7.71
N THR A 91 3.76 -38.66 -8.38
CA THR A 91 5.08 -38.84 -7.73
C THR A 91 5.42 -37.71 -6.76
N LEU A 92 5.13 -36.45 -7.12
CA LEU A 92 5.34 -35.29 -6.25
C LEU A 92 4.37 -35.30 -5.06
N ASN A 93 3.09 -35.61 -5.31
CA ASN A 93 2.08 -35.69 -4.26
C ASN A 93 2.27 -36.92 -3.35
N ASP A 94 2.76 -38.05 -3.86
CA ASP A 94 3.11 -39.26 -3.09
C ASP A 94 4.37 -39.04 -2.23
N LEU A 95 5.36 -38.29 -2.72
CA LEU A 95 6.52 -37.89 -1.91
C LEU A 95 6.10 -36.89 -0.83
N LEU A 96 5.29 -35.88 -1.17
CA LEU A 96 4.76 -34.87 -0.25
C LEU A 96 3.80 -35.47 0.79
N SER A 97 2.98 -36.45 0.44
CA SER A 97 2.13 -37.19 1.37
C SER A 97 2.98 -38.06 2.31
N SER A 98 4.09 -38.63 1.84
CA SER A 98 5.05 -39.33 2.70
C SER A 98 5.82 -38.39 3.66
N LEU A 99 5.98 -37.11 3.30
CA LEU A 99 6.54 -36.04 4.12
C LEU A 99 5.57 -35.55 5.23
N HIS A 100 4.27 -35.83 5.11
CA HIS A 100 3.28 -35.58 6.17
C HIS A 100 3.42 -36.52 7.37
N SER A 101 4.24 -37.58 7.28
CA SER A 101 4.59 -38.39 8.44
C SER A 101 5.36 -37.55 9.48
N THR A 102 4.99 -37.70 10.74
CA THR A 102 5.35 -36.87 11.91
C THR A 102 6.85 -36.58 12.11
N LYS A 103 7.74 -37.31 11.41
CA LYS A 103 9.20 -37.20 11.53
C LYS A 103 9.81 -35.99 10.83
N VAL A 104 9.18 -35.40 9.81
CA VAL A 104 9.74 -34.26 9.05
C VAL A 104 9.35 -32.88 9.62
N ARG A 105 8.50 -32.84 10.67
CA ARG A 105 8.32 -31.64 11.51
C ARG A 105 9.65 -31.10 12.09
N ARG A 106 10.74 -31.87 12.05
CA ARG A 106 12.08 -31.49 12.54
C ARG A 106 12.95 -30.67 11.56
N LEU A 107 12.49 -30.32 10.36
CA LEU A 107 13.20 -29.38 9.46
C LEU A 107 12.86 -27.89 9.70
N HIS A 108 11.92 -27.58 10.60
CA HIS A 108 11.56 -26.19 10.90
C HIS A 108 12.67 -25.49 11.70
N LYS A 109 13.05 -24.29 11.28
CA LYS A 109 14.11 -23.49 11.92
C LYS A 109 13.73 -23.04 13.35
N TYR A 110 12.44 -22.78 13.61
CA TYR A 110 11.91 -22.32 14.90
C TYR A 110 10.49 -22.87 15.17
N THR A 111 10.12 -23.03 16.45
CA THR A 111 8.74 -23.36 16.87
C THR A 111 7.85 -22.11 16.94
N ASP A 112 6.53 -22.27 16.94
CA ASP A 112 5.58 -21.15 17.02
C ASP A 112 5.76 -20.33 18.31
N GLU A 113 6.14 -20.97 19.41
CA GLU A 113 6.46 -20.29 20.67
C GLU A 113 7.75 -19.47 20.57
N GLN A 114 8.78 -19.97 19.88
CA GLN A 114 10.03 -19.23 19.65
C GLN A 114 9.80 -18.01 18.76
N ILE A 115 8.96 -18.15 17.73
CA ILE A 115 8.54 -17.05 16.85
C ILE A 115 7.83 -15.96 17.66
N LYS A 116 6.85 -16.32 18.50
CA LYS A 116 6.15 -15.37 19.38
C LYS A 116 7.10 -14.66 20.34
N PHE A 117 8.08 -15.39 20.88
CA PHE A 117 9.07 -14.83 21.79
C PHE A 117 9.98 -13.79 21.10
N MET A 118 10.52 -14.12 19.93
CA MET A 118 11.38 -13.22 19.15
C MET A 118 10.63 -11.96 18.71
N HIS A 119 9.37 -12.12 18.33
CA HIS A 119 8.52 -11.01 17.94
C HIS A 119 8.28 -10.03 19.09
N ALA A 120 7.82 -10.54 20.24
CA ALA A 120 7.60 -9.72 21.43
C ALA A 120 8.88 -8.99 21.89
N HIS A 121 10.05 -9.62 21.72
CA HIS A 121 11.34 -9.02 22.03
C HIS A 121 11.68 -7.84 21.10
N ASN A 122 11.49 -8.00 19.79
CA ASN A 122 11.78 -6.96 18.80
C ASN A 122 10.83 -5.77 18.96
N GLU A 123 9.54 -6.03 19.16
CA GLU A 123 8.54 -5.00 19.39
C GLU A 123 8.86 -4.19 20.65
N PHE A 124 9.21 -4.88 21.76
CA PHE A 124 9.64 -4.24 23.00
C PHE A 124 10.79 -3.25 22.79
N ASN A 125 11.83 -3.64 22.06
CA ASN A 125 12.99 -2.80 21.81
C ASN A 125 12.67 -1.58 20.92
N ARG A 126 11.75 -1.72 19.96
CA ARG A 126 11.27 -0.58 19.15
C ARG A 126 10.41 0.38 19.98
N MET A 127 9.54 -0.14 20.82
CA MET A 127 8.73 0.67 21.74
C MET A 127 9.62 1.46 22.70
N LEU A 128 10.66 0.82 23.25
CA LEU A 128 11.62 1.47 24.15
C LEU A 128 12.36 2.61 23.45
N GLN A 129 12.81 2.40 22.22
CA GLN A 129 13.48 3.44 21.42
C GLN A 129 12.57 4.67 21.25
N ALA A 130 11.35 4.48 20.76
CA ALA A 130 10.39 5.56 20.56
C ALA A 130 10.02 6.28 21.88
N TYR A 131 9.91 5.55 22.99
CA TYR A 131 9.67 6.14 24.31
C TYR A 131 10.81 7.06 24.74
N VAL A 132 12.05 6.61 24.57
CA VAL A 132 13.26 7.36 24.95
C VAL A 132 13.41 8.60 24.07
N ASP A 133 13.19 8.46 22.76
CA ASP A 133 13.22 9.56 21.79
C ASP A 133 12.25 10.69 22.16
N VAL A 134 10.98 10.34 22.40
CA VAL A 134 9.94 11.32 22.78
C VAL A 134 10.26 11.94 24.14
N SER A 135 10.63 11.12 25.13
CA SER A 135 10.95 11.61 26.48
C SER A 135 12.10 12.61 26.47
N ILE A 136 13.15 12.34 25.69
CA ILE A 136 14.30 13.25 25.57
C ILE A 136 13.91 14.51 24.80
N SER A 137 13.10 14.41 23.73
CA SER A 137 12.59 15.58 23.00
C SER A 137 11.71 16.50 23.87
N ASN A 138 11.08 15.95 24.91
CA ASN A 138 10.29 16.68 25.91
C ASN A 138 11.12 17.15 27.11
N GLY A 139 12.46 17.06 27.06
CA GLY A 139 13.35 17.48 28.14
C GLY A 139 13.40 16.52 29.35
N LYS A 140 12.78 15.34 29.27
CA LYS A 140 12.64 14.38 30.38
C LYS A 140 13.76 13.32 30.42
N LEU A 141 15.00 13.74 30.21
CA LEU A 141 16.18 12.86 30.15
C LEU A 141 16.31 11.96 31.40
N ASN A 142 16.12 12.51 32.59
CA ASN A 142 16.26 11.77 33.85
C ASN A 142 15.16 10.72 34.06
N GLN A 143 13.95 10.94 33.51
CA GLN A 143 12.87 9.96 33.56
C GLN A 143 13.16 8.80 32.61
N ALA A 144 13.59 9.10 31.39
CA ALA A 144 13.99 8.09 30.41
C ALA A 144 15.15 7.22 30.93
N TYR A 145 16.16 7.84 31.54
CA TYR A 145 17.31 7.12 32.09
C TYR A 145 16.92 6.21 33.26
N ARG A 146 16.02 6.66 34.16
CA ARG A 146 15.49 5.83 35.25
C ARG A 146 14.77 4.58 34.74
N LEU A 147 13.99 4.71 33.66
CA LEU A 147 13.32 3.56 33.04
C LEU A 147 14.34 2.56 32.48
N LEU A 148 15.34 3.04 31.72
CA LEU A 148 16.40 2.18 31.19
C LEU A 148 17.11 1.43 32.32
N ASP A 149 17.43 2.11 33.41
CA ASP A 149 18.10 1.50 34.57
C ASP A 149 17.24 0.43 35.25
N ALA A 150 15.95 0.72 35.44
CA ALA A 150 15.00 -0.25 35.99
C ALA A 150 14.85 -1.50 35.10
N LEU A 151 14.81 -1.33 33.77
CA LEU A 151 14.73 -2.44 32.82
C LEU A 151 15.99 -3.30 32.82
N LEU A 152 17.17 -2.67 32.85
CA LEU A 152 18.45 -3.38 32.94
C LEU A 152 18.61 -4.13 34.28
N ALA A 153 18.11 -3.56 35.38
CA ALA A 153 18.08 -4.22 36.68
C ALA A 153 17.09 -5.40 36.71
N ASP A 154 15.92 -5.27 36.10
CA ASP A 154 14.94 -6.38 35.97
C ASP A 154 15.50 -7.52 35.10
N GLN A 155 16.20 -7.18 34.01
CA GLN A 155 16.91 -8.13 33.16
C GLN A 155 17.94 -8.94 33.98
N GLU A 156 18.76 -8.27 34.79
CA GLU A 156 19.76 -8.92 35.66
C GLU A 156 19.12 -9.81 36.74
N ARG A 157 18.03 -9.33 37.37
CA ARG A 157 17.27 -10.11 38.36
C ARG A 157 16.70 -11.39 37.75
N ARG A 158 16.10 -11.31 36.56
CA ARG A 158 15.50 -12.47 35.87
C ARG A 158 16.56 -13.44 35.34
N GLN A 159 17.71 -12.93 34.88
CA GLN A 159 18.85 -13.76 34.51
C GLN A 159 19.32 -14.59 35.71
N THR A 160 19.43 -13.98 36.89
CA THR A 160 19.78 -14.66 38.16
C THR A 160 18.75 -15.73 38.53
N MET A 161 17.46 -15.45 38.35
CA MET A 161 16.36 -16.40 38.62
C MET A 161 16.15 -17.46 37.52
N LYS A 162 16.98 -17.48 36.46
CA LYS A 162 16.81 -18.35 35.27
C LYS A 162 15.41 -18.27 34.64
N GLN A 163 14.73 -17.14 34.79
CA GLN A 163 13.42 -16.91 34.17
C GLN A 163 13.60 -16.40 32.73
N LEU A 164 12.91 -17.05 31.79
CA LEU A 164 12.86 -16.60 30.40
C LEU A 164 11.93 -15.38 30.29
N THR A 165 12.41 -14.32 29.65
CA THR A 165 11.65 -13.11 29.36
C THR A 165 12.07 -12.56 28.00
N TRP A 166 11.11 -12.07 27.23
CA TRP A 166 11.37 -11.32 25.99
C TRP A 166 11.69 -9.84 26.27
N ARG A 167 11.44 -9.34 27.49
CA ARG A 167 11.68 -7.96 27.95
C ARG A 167 13.13 -7.75 28.37
N TYR A 168 14.05 -7.72 27.40
CA TYR A 168 15.44 -7.39 27.63
C TYR A 168 15.95 -6.41 26.57
N VAL A 169 16.90 -5.55 26.95
CA VAL A 169 17.38 -4.44 26.11
C VAL A 169 18.55 -4.92 25.25
N THR A 170 18.43 -4.77 23.93
CA THR A 170 19.47 -5.14 22.95
C THR A 170 19.75 -4.06 21.93
N ASN A 171 18.81 -3.12 21.74
CA ASN A 171 18.90 -2.10 20.71
C ASN A 171 19.88 -0.98 21.09
N ILE A 172 21.00 -0.88 20.36
CA ILE A 172 22.00 0.18 20.55
C ILE A 172 21.45 1.59 20.36
N HIS A 173 20.46 1.77 19.47
CA HIS A 173 19.89 3.10 19.22
C HIS A 173 19.33 3.72 20.51
N VAL A 174 18.78 2.91 21.43
CA VAL A 174 18.34 3.39 22.75
C VAL A 174 19.47 4.10 23.48
N PHE A 175 20.68 3.54 23.46
CA PHE A 175 21.85 4.12 24.09
C PHE A 175 22.35 5.34 23.32
N ASN A 176 22.38 5.29 21.98
CA ASN A 176 22.82 6.42 21.15
C ASN A 176 22.00 7.70 21.38
N VAL A 177 20.69 7.58 21.61
CA VAL A 177 19.84 8.73 21.93
C VAL A 177 20.26 9.37 23.26
N PHE A 178 20.59 8.57 24.29
CA PHE A 178 21.17 9.09 25.52
C PHE A 178 22.56 9.69 25.30
N TYR A 179 23.38 9.08 24.44
CA TYR A 179 24.70 9.61 24.09
C TYR A 179 24.61 11.02 23.52
N PHE A 180 23.76 11.25 22.52
CA PHE A 180 23.57 12.59 21.97
C PHE A 180 22.99 13.57 23.01
N ALA A 181 22.01 13.14 23.80
CA ALA A 181 21.43 14.00 24.83
C ALA A 181 22.42 14.42 25.94
N TYR A 182 23.40 13.57 26.28
CA TYR A 182 24.48 13.91 27.20
C TYR A 182 25.61 14.68 26.51
N ALA A 183 25.84 14.44 25.21
CA ALA A 183 26.80 15.20 24.40
C ALA A 183 26.38 16.66 24.26
N ASP A 184 25.09 16.93 24.03
CA ASP A 184 24.50 18.27 24.02
C ASP A 184 24.70 19.02 25.34
N LYS A 185 24.76 18.28 26.46
CA LYS A 185 25.04 18.82 27.79
C LYS A 185 26.53 18.85 28.15
N GLY A 186 27.43 18.41 27.26
CA GLY A 186 28.87 18.33 27.52
C GLY A 186 29.26 17.34 28.63
N ASN A 187 28.41 16.37 28.96
CA ASN A 187 28.59 15.50 30.13
C ASN A 187 29.30 14.18 29.80
N LEU A 188 30.63 14.23 29.70
CA LEU A 188 31.46 13.06 29.39
C LEU A 188 31.42 11.97 30.47
N ILE A 189 31.22 12.34 31.74
CA ILE A 189 31.11 11.39 32.85
C ILE A 189 29.86 10.50 32.69
N ALA A 190 28.74 11.10 32.25
CA ALA A 190 27.52 10.35 31.97
C ALA A 190 27.71 9.40 30.77
N LEU A 191 28.41 9.83 29.71
CA LEU A 191 28.75 8.98 28.56
C LEU A 191 29.58 7.77 28.96
N GLN A 192 30.59 7.96 29.82
CA GLN A 192 31.41 6.85 30.32
C GLN A 192 30.58 5.82 31.09
N LYS A 193 29.71 6.29 32.01
CA LYS A 193 28.81 5.38 32.75
C LYS A 193 27.88 4.61 31.82
N LEU A 194 27.42 5.23 30.73
CA LEU A 194 26.63 4.56 29.71
C LEU A 194 27.45 3.50 28.95
N PHE A 195 28.70 3.81 28.61
CA PHE A 195 29.62 2.88 27.96
C PHE A 195 29.93 1.64 28.83
N GLU A 196 30.17 1.84 30.13
CA GLU A 196 30.36 0.74 31.08
C GLU A 196 29.13 -0.17 31.15
N LYS A 197 27.92 0.41 31.12
CA LYS A 197 26.67 -0.36 31.02
C LYS A 197 26.59 -1.12 29.69
N MET A 198 26.86 -0.47 28.56
CA MET A 198 26.86 -1.15 27.26
C MET A 198 27.81 -2.37 27.26
N ARG A 199 29.02 -2.23 27.82
CA ARG A 199 29.97 -3.33 27.99
C ARG A 199 29.42 -4.43 28.88
N LYS A 200 28.81 -4.09 30.03
CA LYS A 200 28.19 -5.06 30.96
C LYS A 200 27.11 -5.91 30.27
N TYR A 201 26.32 -5.31 29.39
CA TYR A 201 25.22 -5.97 28.68
C TYR A 201 25.58 -6.45 27.26
N ASN A 202 26.88 -6.45 26.90
CA ASN A 202 27.41 -6.92 25.61
C ASN A 202 26.83 -6.18 24.38
N ILE A 203 26.62 -4.86 24.50
CA ILE A 203 26.17 -3.98 23.43
C ILE A 203 27.40 -3.24 22.89
N LYS A 204 27.75 -3.45 21.61
CA LYS A 204 28.92 -2.85 20.98
C LYS A 204 28.62 -1.45 20.41
N PRO A 205 29.45 -0.43 20.66
CA PRO A 205 29.30 0.91 20.05
C PRO A 205 29.27 0.84 18.51
N ASN A 206 28.53 1.75 17.90
CA ASN A 206 28.50 1.94 16.43
C ASN A 206 28.97 3.36 16.07
N LEU A 207 28.99 3.67 14.78
CA LEU A 207 29.43 4.97 14.25
C LEU A 207 28.74 6.17 14.92
N GLU A 208 27.45 6.07 15.22
CA GLU A 208 26.68 7.11 15.94
C GLU A 208 27.19 7.31 17.38
N SER A 209 27.53 6.24 18.09
CA SER A 209 28.08 6.31 19.44
C SER A 209 29.39 7.12 19.45
N TYR A 210 30.28 6.86 18.48
CA TYR A 210 31.53 7.59 18.34
C TYR A 210 31.31 9.06 17.94
N ALA A 211 30.37 9.33 17.03
CA ALA A 211 30.03 10.69 16.63
C ALA A 211 29.49 11.52 17.81
N ALA A 212 28.66 10.93 18.67
CA ALA A 212 28.17 11.59 19.87
C ALA A 212 29.29 11.91 20.87
N VAL A 213 30.26 11.01 21.06
CA VAL A 213 31.43 11.27 21.91
C VAL A 213 32.28 12.41 21.35
N LEU A 214 32.53 12.42 20.03
CA LEU A 214 33.26 13.50 19.37
C LEU A 214 32.52 14.85 19.47
N SER A 215 31.20 14.85 19.32
CA SER A 215 30.35 16.02 19.53
C SER A 215 30.44 16.53 20.98
N CYS A 216 30.42 15.62 21.96
CA CYS A 216 30.57 15.97 23.39
C CYS A 216 31.92 16.64 23.66
N ILE A 217 33.00 16.08 23.12
CA ILE A 217 34.36 16.64 23.24
C ILE A 217 34.41 18.04 22.61
N GLY A 218 33.80 18.23 21.44
CA GLY A 218 33.75 19.52 20.75
C GLY A 218 32.94 20.59 21.50
N ASN A 219 31.96 20.17 22.28
CA ASN A 219 31.14 21.04 23.13
C ASN A 219 31.87 21.54 24.39
N MET A 220 33.04 20.98 24.72
CA MET A 220 33.83 21.42 25.88
C MET A 220 34.67 22.67 25.55
N ASP A 221 34.82 23.55 26.54
CA ASP A 221 35.65 24.76 26.43
C ASP A 221 37.15 24.43 26.30
N LEU A 222 37.61 23.39 27.00
CA LEU A 222 38.98 22.87 26.96
C LEU A 222 38.93 21.34 26.88
N PHE A 223 39.44 20.75 25.80
CA PHE A 223 39.53 19.30 25.63
C PHE A 223 40.96 18.83 25.32
N ASP A 224 41.32 17.67 25.87
CA ASP A 224 42.63 17.05 25.63
C ASP A 224 42.70 16.47 24.21
N SER A 225 43.65 16.95 23.40
CA SER A 225 43.85 16.46 22.04
C SER A 225 44.30 14.99 21.99
N SER A 226 44.88 14.46 23.07
CA SER A 226 45.27 13.04 23.17
C SER A 226 44.06 12.08 23.23
N VAL A 227 42.91 12.60 23.64
CA VAL A 227 41.65 11.87 23.84
C VAL A 227 40.89 11.74 22.54
N ALA A 228 40.69 12.87 21.86
CA ALA A 228 40.04 12.88 20.55
C ALA A 228 40.80 12.01 19.54
N ARG A 229 42.14 12.03 19.59
CA ARG A 229 42.99 11.16 18.74
C ARG A 229 42.78 9.67 19.02
N ARG A 230 42.60 9.26 20.28
CA ARG A 230 42.30 7.86 20.62
C ARG A 230 40.93 7.41 20.13
N VAL A 231 39.90 8.24 20.33
CA VAL A 231 38.54 7.95 19.82
C VAL A 231 38.53 7.77 18.30
N ILE A 232 39.31 8.58 17.58
CA ILE A 232 39.47 8.46 16.11
C ILE A 232 40.20 7.15 15.74
N ILE A 233 41.29 6.81 16.43
CA ILE A 233 42.03 5.56 16.18
C ILE A 233 41.15 4.33 16.45
N ASP A 234 40.37 4.34 17.53
CA ASP A 234 39.49 3.21 17.86
C ASP A 234 38.31 3.10 16.89
N LEU A 235 37.79 4.23 16.41
CA LEU A 235 36.81 4.26 15.31
C LEU A 235 37.39 3.61 14.04
N GLU A 236 38.62 3.95 13.67
CA GLU A 236 39.31 3.38 12.49
C GLU A 236 39.64 1.90 12.68
N ARG A 237 39.97 1.46 13.90
CA ARG A 237 40.22 0.05 14.23
C ARG A 237 38.97 -0.83 14.15
N GLU A 238 37.81 -0.29 14.51
CA GLU A 238 36.52 -0.97 14.35
C GLU A 238 36.03 -0.98 12.89
N GLY A 239 36.83 -0.46 11.94
CA GLY A 239 36.60 -0.53 10.50
C GLY A 239 35.78 0.63 9.92
N PHE A 240 35.55 1.70 10.68
CA PHE A 240 34.84 2.90 10.21
C PHE A 240 35.81 3.96 9.70
N ARG A 241 35.40 4.80 8.73
CA ARG A 241 36.19 5.98 8.34
C ARG A 241 35.61 7.22 8.99
N VAL A 242 36.46 8.17 9.38
CA VAL A 242 36.04 9.46 9.96
C VAL A 242 35.06 10.21 9.05
N VAL A 243 35.22 10.09 7.72
CA VAL A 243 34.33 10.71 6.74
C VAL A 243 32.91 10.15 6.82
N ASP A 244 32.76 8.87 7.19
CA ASP A 244 31.45 8.20 7.25
C ASP A 244 30.55 8.80 8.36
N ILE A 245 31.13 9.48 9.37
CA ILE A 245 30.37 10.19 10.43
C ILE A 245 29.44 11.25 9.81
N PHE A 246 29.89 11.97 8.79
CA PHE A 246 29.11 13.05 8.19
C PHE A 246 27.96 12.55 7.32
N ASN A 247 27.87 11.24 7.09
CA ASN A 247 26.74 10.59 6.43
C ASN A 247 25.67 10.09 7.43
N LEU A 248 25.82 10.34 8.74
CA LEU A 248 24.87 9.90 9.76
C LEU A 248 23.62 10.79 9.85
N ASP A 249 22.45 10.19 9.60
CA ASP A 249 21.12 10.82 9.67
C ASP A 249 20.66 11.28 11.09
N CYS A 250 21.53 11.22 12.10
CA CYS A 250 21.22 11.63 13.47
C CYS A 250 21.97 12.89 13.94
N LEU A 251 22.84 13.49 13.12
CA LEU A 251 23.68 14.62 13.52
C LEU A 251 23.05 15.96 13.14
N ASN A 252 22.63 16.77 14.12
CA ASN A 252 22.20 18.14 13.84
C ASN A 252 23.38 19.06 13.46
N HIS A 253 23.08 20.28 13.00
CA HIS A 253 24.11 21.24 12.59
C HIS A 253 25.11 21.55 13.71
N GLU A 254 24.65 21.66 14.96
CA GLU A 254 25.52 21.91 16.11
C GLU A 254 26.48 20.74 16.38
N HIS A 255 26.00 19.49 16.27
CA HIS A 255 26.83 18.30 16.38
C HIS A 255 27.92 18.30 15.31
N ILE A 256 27.58 18.62 14.07
CA ILE A 256 28.53 18.70 12.95
C ILE A 256 29.58 19.78 13.25
N GLN A 257 29.17 20.98 13.70
CA GLN A 257 30.11 22.05 14.05
C GLN A 257 31.03 21.67 15.22
N ARG A 258 30.50 21.01 16.25
CA ARG A 258 31.27 20.51 17.40
C ARG A 258 32.29 19.44 16.96
N ILE A 259 31.87 18.49 16.13
CA ILE A 259 32.75 17.44 15.58
C ILE A 259 33.83 18.07 14.66
N LEU A 260 33.44 19.03 13.82
CA LEU A 260 34.38 19.78 12.96
C LEU A 260 35.41 20.56 13.77
N LYS A 261 35.01 21.20 14.88
CA LYS A 261 35.92 21.87 15.82
C LYS A 261 36.99 20.90 16.34
N VAL A 262 36.61 19.66 16.67
CA VAL A 262 37.56 18.62 17.12
C VAL A 262 38.47 18.18 15.97
N LEU A 263 37.93 17.96 14.77
CA LEU A 263 38.69 17.46 13.62
C LEU A 263 39.66 18.50 13.04
N LYS A 264 39.29 19.79 13.03
CA LYS A 264 40.14 20.89 12.57
C LYS A 264 41.41 21.06 13.42
N THR A 265 41.40 20.61 14.68
CA THR A 265 42.60 20.55 15.54
C THR A 265 43.64 19.54 15.03
N PHE A 266 43.23 18.52 14.26
CA PHE A 266 44.10 17.46 13.75
C PHE A 266 44.31 17.51 12.23
N ARG A 267 43.37 18.11 11.48
CA ARG A 267 43.44 18.32 10.03
C ARG A 267 43.07 19.78 9.70
N PRO A 268 44.05 20.70 9.66
CA PRO A 268 43.81 22.13 9.47
C PRO A 268 43.10 22.49 8.15
N ASN A 269 43.31 21.69 7.09
CA ASN A 269 42.76 21.91 5.76
C ASN A 269 41.42 21.16 5.51
N PHE A 270 40.74 20.69 6.56
CA PHE A 270 39.46 19.98 6.41
C PHE A 270 38.31 21.01 6.33
N GLU A 271 37.87 21.29 5.11
CA GLU A 271 36.71 22.16 4.83
C GLU A 271 35.46 21.34 4.48
N ILE A 272 34.35 21.69 5.13
CA ILE A 272 32.98 21.37 4.69
C ILE A 272 32.32 22.73 4.43
N PRO A 273 31.66 22.96 3.28
CA PRO A 273 31.04 24.23 2.99
C PRO A 273 29.80 24.41 3.87
N MET A 274 29.85 25.35 4.83
CA MET A 274 28.67 25.83 5.53
C MET A 274 28.72 27.36 5.65
N ARG A 275 27.78 28.02 4.99
CA ARG A 275 27.44 29.43 5.22
C ARG A 275 26.23 29.47 6.15
N SER A 276 26.31 30.29 7.18
CA SER A 276 25.18 30.68 8.02
C SER A 276 24.32 31.71 7.30
N SER A 277 23.01 31.61 7.43
CA SER A 277 22.09 32.68 7.09
C SER A 277 21.11 32.87 8.24
N ASP A 278 21.31 33.93 9.00
CA ASP A 278 20.31 34.50 9.89
C ASP A 278 19.23 35.18 9.04
N VAL A 279 18.01 34.63 9.04
CA VAL A 279 16.83 35.36 8.56
C VAL A 279 15.69 35.13 9.53
N ASN A 280 15.47 36.15 10.35
CA ASN A 280 14.38 36.24 11.31
C ASN A 280 13.10 36.63 10.53
N ASN A 281 12.14 35.72 10.38
CA ASN A 281 10.92 35.99 9.62
C ASN A 281 9.69 36.13 10.54
N LYS A 282 9.17 37.36 10.61
CA LYS A 282 7.98 37.76 11.39
C LYS A 282 6.63 37.46 10.70
N LEU A 283 6.61 36.79 9.55
CA LEU A 283 5.40 36.60 8.72
C LEU A 283 4.49 35.42 9.12
N LEU A 284 4.82 34.64 10.16
CA LEU A 284 3.99 33.49 10.59
C LEU A 284 2.83 33.83 11.53
N ASN A 285 2.57 35.12 11.82
CA ASN A 285 1.50 35.53 12.74
C ASN A 285 0.17 35.92 12.08
N ASN A 286 0.07 35.93 10.74
CA ASN A 286 -1.15 36.39 10.04
C ASN A 286 -1.95 35.30 9.30
N ILE A 287 -1.65 34.01 9.51
CA ILE A 287 -2.33 32.90 8.79
C ILE A 287 -3.56 32.36 9.57
N TYR A 288 -3.87 32.91 10.75
CA TYR A 288 -5.08 32.55 11.50
C TYR A 288 -6.09 33.70 11.54
N GLN A 289 -6.69 34.02 10.40
CA GLN A 289 -7.96 34.73 10.35
C GLN A 289 -8.85 34.04 9.33
N GLN A 290 -9.77 33.19 9.82
CA GLN A 290 -10.88 32.71 9.00
C GLN A 290 -11.98 33.78 8.94
N PRO A 291 -12.68 33.93 7.81
CA PRO A 291 -13.91 34.70 7.74
C PRO A 291 -14.98 34.01 8.60
N SER A 292 -15.56 34.75 9.54
CA SER A 292 -16.66 34.25 10.36
C SER A 292 -17.93 34.13 9.52
N LEU A 293 -18.27 32.91 9.10
CA LEU A 293 -19.62 32.58 8.65
C LEU A 293 -20.56 32.51 9.86
N THR A 294 -21.72 33.13 9.72
CA THR A 294 -22.77 33.26 10.74
C THR A 294 -23.47 31.93 10.98
N ILE A 295 -22.80 31.01 11.69
CA ILE A 295 -23.38 29.73 12.10
C ILE A 295 -24.26 29.96 13.34
N SER A 296 -25.42 29.31 13.36
CA SER A 296 -26.40 29.31 14.47
C SER A 296 -25.72 29.23 15.85
N THR A 297 -26.10 30.14 16.77
CA THR A 297 -25.60 30.21 18.16
C THR A 297 -25.61 28.86 18.89
N ARG A 298 -26.54 27.98 18.53
CA ARG A 298 -26.67 26.62 19.10
C ARG A 298 -25.51 25.68 18.77
N TYR A 299 -24.90 25.80 17.60
CA TYR A 299 -23.76 24.96 17.21
C TYR A 299 -22.50 25.37 17.97
N GLN A 300 -22.25 26.68 18.09
CA GLN A 300 -21.12 27.18 18.86
C GLN A 300 -21.24 26.81 20.34
N ASP A 301 -22.43 26.91 20.91
CA ASP A 301 -22.70 26.45 22.28
C ASP A 301 -22.46 24.95 22.45
N PHE A 302 -22.87 24.13 21.46
CA PHE A 302 -22.66 22.69 21.48
C PHE A 302 -21.17 22.34 21.42
N ILE A 303 -20.41 22.90 20.48
CA ILE A 303 -18.97 22.65 20.34
C ILE A 303 -18.20 23.16 21.55
N SER A 304 -18.49 24.37 22.04
CA SER A 304 -17.83 24.92 23.24
C SER A 304 -18.10 24.06 24.49
N ASN A 305 -19.29 23.47 24.61
CA ASN A 305 -19.59 22.54 25.70
C ASN A 305 -18.74 21.26 25.59
N LEU A 306 -18.64 20.68 24.39
CA LEU A 306 -17.81 19.49 24.16
C LEU A 306 -16.33 19.78 24.41
N GLU A 307 -15.83 20.93 23.99
CA GLU A 307 -14.45 21.37 24.26
C GLU A 307 -14.15 21.39 25.76
N LYS A 308 -15.07 21.95 26.57
CA LYS A 308 -14.94 21.95 28.04
C LYS A 308 -14.97 20.53 28.62
N GLN A 309 -15.90 19.69 28.19
CA GLN A 309 -16.02 18.30 28.66
C GLN A 309 -14.75 17.51 28.33
N LEU A 310 -14.24 17.63 27.10
CA LEU A 310 -13.03 16.94 26.66
C LEU A 310 -11.78 17.45 27.37
N THR A 311 -11.66 18.76 27.62
CA THR A 311 -10.53 19.34 28.34
C THR A 311 -10.44 18.76 29.76
N ILE A 312 -11.57 18.74 30.49
CA ILE A 312 -11.65 18.18 31.84
C ILE A 312 -11.39 16.66 31.80
N GLY A 313 -12.01 15.96 30.84
CA GLY A 313 -11.87 14.52 30.67
C GLY A 313 -10.43 14.10 30.38
N PHE A 314 -9.75 14.80 29.48
CA PHE A 314 -8.36 14.53 29.13
C PHE A 314 -7.43 14.69 30.34
N LEU A 315 -7.53 15.81 31.05
CA LEU A 315 -6.73 16.07 32.25
C LEU A 315 -6.95 15.01 33.34
N THR A 316 -8.22 14.63 33.56
CA THR A 316 -8.60 13.63 34.56
C THR A 316 -8.04 12.25 34.22
N GLU A 317 -8.22 11.78 32.99
CA GLU A 317 -7.72 10.47 32.55
C GLU A 317 -6.19 10.44 32.49
N LEU A 318 -5.54 11.55 32.12
CA LEU A 318 -4.08 11.67 32.15
C LEU A 318 -3.53 11.55 33.58
N GLU A 319 -4.19 12.19 34.56
CA GLU A 319 -3.80 12.08 35.96
C GLU A 319 -4.00 10.66 36.52
N ILE A 320 -5.12 10.02 36.17
CA ILE A 320 -5.36 8.61 36.51
C ILE A 320 -4.26 7.71 35.92
N LEU A 321 -3.87 7.95 34.67
CA LEU A 321 -2.81 7.22 34.01
C LEU A 321 -1.47 7.44 34.74
N LYS A 322 -1.13 8.68 35.08
CA LYS A 322 0.08 9.00 35.86
C LYS A 322 0.13 8.25 37.18
N ARG A 323 -0.95 8.30 37.99
CA ARG A 323 -1.05 7.60 39.28
C ARG A 323 -0.93 6.07 39.16
N LYS A 324 -1.49 5.48 38.11
CA LYS A 324 -1.35 4.03 37.83
C LYS A 324 0.10 3.66 37.49
N THR A 325 0.81 4.54 36.80
CA THR A 325 2.13 4.27 36.24
C THR A 325 3.27 4.60 37.21
N GLU A 326 3.04 5.48 38.19
CA GLU A 326 4.02 5.80 39.25
C GLU A 326 4.49 4.57 40.05
N LYS A 327 3.68 3.51 40.11
CA LYS A 327 4.01 2.27 40.84
C LYS A 327 4.80 1.25 40.01
N ASN A 328 4.81 1.36 38.68
CA ASN A 328 5.38 0.37 37.77
C ASN A 328 6.39 1.03 36.82
N SER A 329 7.66 0.63 36.87
CA SER A 329 8.71 1.07 35.93
C SER A 329 8.55 0.41 34.55
N GLU A 330 7.42 0.67 33.88
CA GLU A 330 7.07 0.11 32.57
C GLU A 330 6.99 1.20 31.49
N ILE A 331 7.23 0.79 30.23
CA ILE A 331 7.03 1.64 29.06
C ILE A 331 5.55 2.05 29.01
N ASN A 332 5.28 3.34 28.90
CA ASN A 332 3.94 3.91 28.93
C ASN A 332 3.78 5.04 27.90
N ILE A 333 2.54 5.46 27.65
CA ILE A 333 2.23 6.49 26.65
C ILE A 333 2.29 7.92 27.19
N ILE A 334 2.61 8.13 28.48
CA ILE A 334 2.54 9.46 29.12
C ILE A 334 3.41 10.50 28.39
N PRO A 335 4.68 10.21 28.02
CA PRO A 335 5.49 11.20 27.29
C PRO A 335 4.87 11.64 25.97
N PHE A 336 4.08 10.79 25.32
CA PHE A 336 3.41 11.07 24.05
C PHE A 336 2.18 11.99 24.22
N LEU A 337 1.56 11.96 25.41
CA LEU A 337 0.40 12.79 25.77
C LEU A 337 0.80 14.15 26.38
N GLU A 338 2.10 14.41 26.53
CA GLU A 338 2.65 15.66 27.08
C GLU A 338 3.50 16.41 26.03
N ILE A 339 3.38 16.04 24.76
CA ILE A 339 4.11 16.69 23.65
C ILE A 339 3.50 18.06 23.33
N PHE A 340 2.17 18.14 23.34
CA PHE A 340 1.41 19.32 22.95
C PHE A 340 0.61 19.89 24.10
N ASP A 341 0.09 21.11 23.90
CA ASP A 341 -0.91 21.68 24.79
C ASP A 341 -2.23 20.87 24.73
N VAL A 342 -2.94 20.80 25.85
CA VAL A 342 -4.21 20.04 25.98
C VAL A 342 -5.22 20.43 24.89
N LYS A 343 -5.27 21.71 24.52
CA LYS A 343 -6.15 22.24 23.47
C LYS A 343 -5.97 21.50 22.13
N GLU A 344 -4.75 21.08 21.82
CA GLU A 344 -4.46 20.40 20.55
C GLU A 344 -5.04 18.99 20.50
N TYR A 345 -4.97 18.25 21.61
CA TYR A 345 -5.62 16.94 21.73
C TYR A 345 -7.15 17.07 21.68
N VAL A 346 -7.69 18.10 22.33
CA VAL A 346 -9.13 18.38 22.32
C VAL A 346 -9.62 18.72 20.91
N ASN A 347 -8.91 19.59 20.19
CA ASN A 347 -9.23 19.92 18.80
C ASN A 347 -9.20 18.70 17.89
N LEU A 348 -8.20 17.81 18.06
CA LEU A 348 -8.10 16.55 17.33
C LEU A 348 -9.32 15.64 17.58
N MET A 349 -9.73 15.49 18.85
CA MET A 349 -10.91 14.71 19.23
C MET A 349 -12.21 15.33 18.70
N LEU A 350 -12.35 16.65 18.72
CA LEU A 350 -13.53 17.35 18.17
C LEU A 350 -13.66 17.13 16.66
N LYS A 351 -12.55 17.27 15.92
CA LYS A 351 -12.52 17.01 14.47
C LYS A 351 -12.90 15.57 14.14
N GLU A 352 -12.41 14.61 14.94
CA GLU A 352 -12.77 13.20 14.77
C GLU A 352 -14.28 12.99 14.95
N VAL A 353 -14.89 13.59 15.98
CA VAL A 353 -16.34 13.48 16.22
C VAL A 353 -17.14 14.16 15.12
N GLN A 354 -16.71 15.34 14.64
CA GLN A 354 -17.34 16.02 13.51
C GLN A 354 -17.35 15.10 12.29
N ARG A 355 -16.21 14.48 11.93
CA ARG A 355 -16.12 13.52 10.82
C ARG A 355 -17.13 12.37 10.95
N HIS A 356 -17.27 11.82 12.15
CA HIS A 356 -18.26 10.77 12.40
C HIS A 356 -19.71 11.27 12.30
N CYS A 357 -19.98 12.54 12.64
CA CYS A 357 -21.34 13.10 12.56
C CYS A 357 -21.87 13.19 11.13
N TYR A 358 -20.98 13.26 10.14
CA TYR A 358 -21.34 13.30 8.72
C TYR A 358 -21.44 11.91 8.08
N ALA A 359 -21.17 10.85 8.84
CA ALA A 359 -21.37 9.49 8.38
C ALA A 359 -22.87 9.11 8.34
N SER A 360 -23.21 8.11 7.52
CA SER A 360 -24.57 7.56 7.46
C SER A 360 -25.05 7.06 8.83
N GLU A 361 -26.35 7.16 9.11
CA GLU A 361 -26.98 6.56 10.30
C GLU A 361 -26.72 5.05 10.44
N PHE A 362 -26.50 4.36 9.31
CA PHE A 362 -26.22 2.92 9.30
C PHE A 362 -24.73 2.58 9.43
N HIS A 363 -23.86 3.59 9.29
CA HIS A 363 -22.42 3.44 9.36
C HIS A 363 -21.96 3.29 10.82
N SER A 364 -21.04 2.35 11.02
CA SER A 364 -20.29 2.20 12.26
C SER A 364 -18.89 1.73 11.92
N SER A 365 -17.89 2.41 12.48
CA SER A 365 -16.49 2.20 12.11
C SER A 365 -15.79 1.27 13.10
N PRO A 366 -14.89 0.36 12.65
CA PRO A 366 -14.08 -0.48 13.52
C PRO A 366 -13.22 0.32 14.50
N PHE A 367 -13.29 -0.02 15.79
CA PHE A 367 -12.63 0.72 16.86
C PHE A 367 -11.10 0.79 16.70
N ILE A 368 -10.48 -0.32 16.30
CA ILE A 368 -9.01 -0.40 16.14
C ILE A 368 -8.54 0.53 15.02
N THR A 369 -9.22 0.52 13.88
CA THR A 369 -8.91 1.38 12.72
C THR A 369 -8.96 2.86 13.10
N LEU A 370 -10.00 3.24 13.84
CA LEU A 370 -10.17 4.61 14.33
C LEU A 370 -9.06 5.04 15.30
N CYS A 371 -8.70 4.17 16.26
CA CYS A 371 -7.61 4.45 17.19
C CYS A 371 -6.27 4.63 16.45
N VAL A 372 -5.98 3.76 15.49
CA VAL A 372 -4.76 3.86 14.67
C VAL A 372 -4.75 5.15 13.85
N SER A 373 -5.87 5.51 13.23
CA SER A 373 -6.02 6.77 12.47
C SER A 373 -5.73 7.99 13.34
N LEU A 374 -6.39 8.07 14.50
CA LEU A 374 -6.23 9.20 15.43
C LEU A 374 -4.79 9.30 15.97
N GLY A 375 -4.17 8.16 16.31
CA GLY A 375 -2.77 8.10 16.73
C GLY A 375 -1.80 8.52 15.63
N LYS A 376 -2.06 8.16 14.37
CA LYS A 376 -1.24 8.58 13.21
C LYS A 376 -1.33 10.09 12.98
N HIS A 377 -2.50 10.70 13.12
CA HIS A 377 -2.64 12.16 13.01
C HIS A 377 -1.78 12.89 14.05
N LEU A 378 -1.77 12.42 15.30
CA LEU A 378 -0.92 12.98 16.35
C LEU A 378 0.58 12.81 16.02
N TYR A 379 0.97 11.62 15.55
CA TYR A 379 2.34 11.33 15.15
C TYR A 379 2.83 12.25 14.01
N GLN A 380 2.00 12.47 12.99
CA GLN A 380 2.32 13.39 11.90
C GLN A 380 2.53 14.82 12.40
N LYS A 381 1.68 15.29 13.32
CA LYS A 381 1.85 16.60 13.96
C LYS A 381 3.17 16.69 14.74
N TYR A 382 3.56 15.62 15.45
CA TYR A 382 4.83 15.55 16.18
C TYR A 382 6.04 15.64 15.24
N LEU A 383 6.01 14.90 14.13
CA LEU A 383 7.07 14.96 13.13
C LEU A 383 7.24 16.37 12.55
N CYS A 384 6.14 17.06 12.23
CA CYS A 384 6.18 18.44 11.74
C CYS A 384 6.82 19.38 12.76
N GLN A 385 6.45 19.27 14.04
CA GLN A 385 7.00 20.12 15.10
C GLN A 385 8.51 19.89 15.33
N ILE A 386 8.97 18.64 15.30
CA ILE A 386 10.41 18.34 15.41
C ILE A 386 11.18 18.92 14.22
N ARG A 387 10.68 18.71 13.00
CA ARG A 387 11.33 19.22 11.79
C ARG A 387 11.42 20.74 11.80
N GLN A 388 10.41 21.42 12.33
CA GLN A 388 10.46 22.86 12.52
C GLN A 388 11.52 23.24 13.56
N LYS A 389 11.56 22.59 14.73
CA LYS A 389 12.57 22.84 15.77
C LYS A 389 14.01 22.62 15.27
N ASN A 390 14.23 21.64 14.40
CA ASN A 390 15.55 21.33 13.85
C ASN A 390 15.94 22.20 12.64
N GLY A 391 15.10 23.18 12.24
CA GLY A 391 15.35 24.03 11.07
C GLY A 391 15.30 23.30 9.73
N TYR A 392 14.70 22.11 9.69
CA TYR A 392 14.59 21.29 8.47
C TYR A 392 13.71 21.95 7.42
N ILE A 393 12.60 22.58 7.85
CA ILE A 393 11.63 23.20 6.94
C ILE A 393 12.25 24.35 6.15
N ASP A 394 13.05 25.20 6.81
CA ASP A 394 13.71 26.33 6.15
C ASP A 394 14.76 25.88 5.14
N LYS A 395 15.55 24.86 5.50
CA LYS A 395 16.52 24.24 4.58
C LYS A 395 15.82 23.60 3.38
N LEU A 396 14.73 22.87 3.63
CA LEU A 396 13.94 22.25 2.56
C LEU A 396 13.42 23.30 1.60
N ARG A 397 12.91 24.43 2.09
CA ARG A 397 12.45 25.53 1.23
C ARG A 397 13.55 26.07 0.34
N LEU A 398 14.72 26.40 0.89
CA LEU A 398 15.85 26.90 0.10
C LEU A 398 16.33 25.89 -0.95
N LEU A 399 16.38 24.61 -0.58
CA LEU A 399 16.72 23.52 -1.49
C LEU A 399 15.69 23.38 -2.61
N TYR A 400 14.42 23.44 -2.27
CA TYR A 400 13.32 23.35 -3.22
C TYR A 400 13.26 24.56 -4.16
N ASP A 401 13.56 25.76 -3.69
CA ASP A 401 13.66 26.97 -4.51
C ASP A 401 14.79 26.86 -5.56
N GLU A 402 15.91 26.24 -5.21
CA GLU A 402 16.99 25.98 -6.16
C GLU A 402 16.65 24.85 -7.13
N TYR A 403 15.97 23.80 -6.65
CA TYR A 403 15.49 22.70 -7.48
C TYR A 403 14.46 23.15 -8.51
N THR A 404 13.51 24.01 -8.13
CA THR A 404 12.48 24.53 -9.04
C THR A 404 13.05 25.43 -10.13
N LYS A 405 14.11 26.20 -9.88
CA LYS A 405 14.84 26.94 -10.93
C LYS A 405 15.34 26.00 -12.03
N HIS A 406 15.81 24.80 -11.68
CA HIS A 406 16.21 23.80 -12.67
C HIS A 406 15.01 23.24 -13.45
N ILE A 407 13.91 22.93 -12.77
CA ILE A 407 12.65 22.49 -13.40
C ILE A 407 12.13 23.50 -14.43
N ILE A 408 12.26 24.80 -14.15
CA ILE A 408 11.78 25.91 -15.01
C ILE A 408 12.68 26.11 -16.23
N THR A 409 14.01 25.96 -16.10
CA THR A 409 14.98 26.17 -17.20
C THR A 409 14.98 25.05 -18.25
N ASN A 410 14.07 24.07 -18.14
CA ASN A 410 13.86 22.94 -19.06
C ASN A 410 15.12 22.10 -19.37
N GLN A 411 16.13 22.13 -18.47
CA GLN A 411 17.30 21.25 -18.53
C GLN A 411 17.01 19.81 -18.04
N ARG A 412 15.73 19.44 -17.91
CA ARG A 412 15.25 18.14 -17.39
C ARG A 412 15.75 16.95 -18.21
N PHE A 413 16.15 17.18 -19.46
CA PHE A 413 16.60 16.14 -20.39
C PHE A 413 18.08 15.77 -20.26
N ILE A 414 18.87 16.58 -19.55
CA ILE A 414 20.31 16.37 -19.41
C ILE A 414 20.63 15.63 -18.10
N ILE A 415 19.97 16.00 -17.00
CA ILE A 415 20.19 15.44 -15.66
C ILE A 415 18.84 15.06 -15.07
N ASN A 416 18.74 13.86 -14.49
CA ASN A 416 17.47 13.41 -13.90
C ASN A 416 17.17 14.14 -12.58
N GLU A 417 15.88 14.22 -12.22
CA GLU A 417 15.41 15.00 -11.06
C GLU A 417 16.09 14.63 -9.74
N ARG A 418 16.26 13.32 -9.50
CA ARG A 418 16.91 12.79 -8.30
C ARG A 418 18.39 13.17 -8.23
N GLN A 419 19.12 13.04 -9.35
CA GLN A 419 20.52 13.42 -9.47
C GLN A 419 20.67 14.92 -9.22
N LYS A 420 19.81 15.74 -9.82
CA LYS A 420 19.87 17.19 -9.62
C LYS A 420 19.57 17.57 -8.16
N TRP A 421 18.57 16.95 -7.55
CA TRP A 421 18.29 17.15 -6.13
C TRP A 421 19.53 16.81 -5.28
N ASN A 422 20.16 15.66 -5.54
CA ASN A 422 21.36 15.22 -4.83
C ASN A 422 22.58 16.13 -5.09
N GLU A 423 22.73 16.68 -6.29
CA GLU A 423 23.76 17.65 -6.64
C GLU A 423 23.60 18.94 -5.83
N ILE A 424 22.41 19.56 -5.87
CA ILE A 424 22.12 20.79 -5.11
C ILE A 424 22.28 20.53 -3.60
N THR A 425 21.82 19.38 -3.13
CA THR A 425 21.99 18.99 -1.72
C THR A 425 23.48 18.90 -1.38
N LYS A 426 24.29 18.17 -2.14
CA LYS A 426 25.73 18.04 -1.88
C LYS A 426 26.48 19.37 -1.95
N GLU A 427 26.13 20.24 -2.89
CA GLU A 427 26.80 21.53 -3.09
C GLU A 427 26.45 22.57 -2.01
N LYS A 428 25.16 22.65 -1.63
CA LYS A 428 24.64 23.77 -0.83
C LYS A 428 24.18 23.37 0.57
N PHE A 429 23.86 22.09 0.78
CA PHE A 429 23.27 21.58 2.01
C PHE A 429 24.00 20.29 2.44
N ALA A 430 25.15 20.44 3.10
CA ALA A 430 25.98 19.29 3.50
C ALA A 430 25.24 18.23 4.35
N TYR A 431 24.09 18.56 4.94
CA TYR A 431 23.26 17.63 5.70
C TYR A 431 21.78 18.06 5.81
N MET A 432 20.86 17.12 5.55
CA MET A 432 19.42 17.26 5.76
C MET A 432 18.95 16.30 6.86
N ASP A 433 18.65 16.84 8.05
CA ASP A 433 18.27 16.05 9.22
C ASP A 433 16.88 15.43 9.06
N ARG A 434 16.82 14.11 8.88
CA ARG A 434 15.59 13.33 8.98
C ARG A 434 15.82 12.13 9.88
N SER A 435 16.05 12.36 11.17
CA SER A 435 16.01 11.25 12.13
C SER A 435 14.68 10.48 12.00
N ASP A 436 14.71 9.22 11.52
CA ASP A 436 13.56 8.34 11.27
C ASP A 436 13.02 7.81 12.63
N ARG A 437 12.56 8.73 13.49
CA ARG A 437 12.01 8.43 14.83
C ARG A 437 10.56 7.98 14.67
N ARG A 438 10.35 6.71 14.34
CA ARG A 438 9.02 6.11 14.13
C ARG A 438 8.40 5.63 15.44
N TRP A 439 7.18 6.08 15.74
CA TRP A 439 6.35 5.46 16.77
C TRP A 439 5.94 4.06 16.31
N THR A 440 5.86 3.10 17.23
CA THR A 440 5.41 1.74 16.88
C THR A 440 3.90 1.71 16.68
N PHE A 441 3.40 0.72 15.92
CA PHE A 441 1.96 0.49 15.75
C PHE A 441 1.24 0.41 17.10
N THR A 442 1.80 -0.35 18.05
CA THR A 442 1.25 -0.53 19.38
C THR A 442 1.17 0.76 20.17
N GLN A 443 2.18 1.64 20.07
CA GLN A 443 2.13 2.96 20.70
C GLN A 443 1.08 3.85 20.05
N VAL A 444 1.03 3.90 18.73
CA VAL A 444 0.01 4.63 17.96
C VAL A 444 -1.39 4.17 18.34
N LEU A 445 -1.61 2.85 18.42
CA LEU A 445 -2.87 2.24 18.85
C LEU A 445 -3.22 2.64 20.30
N GLN A 446 -2.30 2.48 21.25
CA GLN A 446 -2.53 2.82 22.66
C GLN A 446 -2.86 4.30 22.88
N ILE A 447 -2.19 5.19 22.14
CA ILE A 447 -2.49 6.63 22.16
C ILE A 447 -3.91 6.88 21.62
N GLY A 448 -4.27 6.25 20.49
CA GLY A 448 -5.62 6.33 19.94
C GLY A 448 -6.69 5.79 20.88
N GLU A 449 -6.44 4.64 21.52
CA GLU A 449 -7.33 4.05 22.52
C GLU A 449 -7.56 5.00 23.70
N PHE A 450 -6.50 5.65 24.20
CA PHE A 450 -6.62 6.63 25.27
C PHE A 450 -7.53 7.80 24.88
N LEU A 451 -7.32 8.38 23.69
CA LEU A 451 -8.14 9.50 23.21
C LEU A 451 -9.60 9.10 22.99
N TYR A 452 -9.86 7.92 22.42
CA TYR A 452 -11.22 7.40 22.27
C TYR A 452 -11.88 7.07 23.61
N ASP A 453 -11.13 6.55 24.59
CA ASP A 453 -11.63 6.31 25.94
C ASP A 453 -12.03 7.63 26.63
N VAL A 454 -11.27 8.71 26.42
CA VAL A 454 -11.65 10.06 26.89
C VAL A 454 -12.98 10.48 26.26
N MET A 455 -13.12 10.35 24.93
CA MET A 455 -14.35 10.71 24.23
C MET A 455 -15.56 9.89 24.71
N LEU A 456 -15.44 8.56 24.80
CA LEU A 456 -16.51 7.66 25.22
C LEU A 456 -16.98 7.91 26.67
N LYS A 457 -16.06 8.20 27.58
CA LYS A 457 -16.41 8.42 28.99
C LYS A 457 -17.02 9.79 29.22
N HIS A 458 -16.43 10.83 28.61
CA HIS A 458 -16.68 12.21 29.00
C HIS A 458 -17.62 12.98 28.06
N MET A 459 -17.82 12.55 26.80
CA MET A 459 -18.77 13.22 25.89
C MET A 459 -20.22 12.81 26.19
N LYS A 460 -20.94 13.71 26.86
CA LYS A 460 -22.35 13.55 27.22
C LYS A 460 -23.24 14.51 26.43
N LEU A 461 -24.35 13.97 25.93
CA LEU A 461 -25.38 14.72 25.25
C LEU A 461 -26.22 15.48 26.28
N ARG A 462 -26.21 16.82 26.25
CA ARG A 462 -27.21 17.62 26.97
C ARG A 462 -28.40 17.85 26.04
N VAL A 463 -29.55 17.26 26.39
CA VAL A 463 -30.79 17.37 25.61
C VAL A 463 -31.50 18.67 25.96
N PRO A 464 -31.36 19.70 25.10
CA PRO A 464 -32.56 20.41 24.65
C PRO A 464 -32.51 20.64 23.14
N LEU A 465 -31.97 19.69 22.37
CA LEU A 465 -31.73 19.90 20.93
C LEU A 465 -32.99 19.75 20.06
N LEU A 466 -34.11 19.18 20.55
CA LEU A 466 -35.27 18.84 19.71
C LEU A 466 -36.67 19.13 20.29
N THR A 467 -36.84 19.51 21.56
CA THR A 467 -38.18 19.75 22.15
C THR A 467 -38.48 21.24 22.34
N LYS A 468 -39.30 21.81 21.44
CA LYS A 468 -40.09 23.02 21.74
C LYS A 468 -41.28 22.57 22.62
N LYS A 469 -41.05 22.40 23.92
CA LYS A 469 -41.99 22.57 25.04
C LYS A 469 -41.58 21.73 26.26
N ASP A 470 -41.91 22.32 27.41
CA ASP A 470 -42.01 21.79 28.76
C ASP A 470 -40.77 21.63 29.64
N SER A 471 -40.77 22.51 30.64
CA SER A 471 -40.07 22.51 31.91
C SER A 471 -40.35 21.23 32.71
N SER A 472 -39.64 20.15 32.41
CA SER A 472 -39.28 19.06 33.34
C SER A 472 -38.39 18.03 32.64
N ILE A 473 -37.33 18.48 31.98
CA ILE A 473 -36.45 17.58 31.22
C ILE A 473 -35.50 16.88 32.21
N LYS A 474 -35.77 15.61 32.52
CA LYS A 474 -34.77 14.69 33.08
C LYS A 474 -33.56 14.71 32.14
N THR A 475 -32.42 15.21 32.62
CA THR A 475 -31.15 15.19 31.91
C THR A 475 -30.78 13.73 31.63
N SER A 476 -31.10 13.21 30.44
CA SER A 476 -30.61 11.90 30.04
C SER A 476 -29.11 12.02 29.83
N ASN A 477 -28.33 11.32 30.66
CA ASN A 477 -26.86 11.38 30.65
C ASN A 477 -26.27 10.49 29.55
N ASN A 478 -26.88 10.51 28.37
CA ASN A 478 -26.54 9.63 27.25
C ASN A 478 -25.21 10.07 26.64
N SER A 479 -24.33 9.12 26.34
CA SER A 479 -23.09 9.45 25.64
C SER A 479 -23.36 9.73 24.15
N ILE A 480 -22.58 10.65 23.58
CA ILE A 480 -22.62 10.96 22.14
C ILE A 480 -22.10 9.78 21.33
N LEU A 481 -21.06 9.10 21.83
CA LEU A 481 -20.47 7.93 21.22
C LEU A 481 -20.83 6.68 22.04
N TYR A 482 -21.22 5.61 21.37
CA TYR A 482 -21.44 4.32 22.03
C TYR A 482 -20.82 3.18 21.22
N VAL A 483 -20.56 2.08 21.93
CA VAL A 483 -19.93 0.89 21.38
C VAL A 483 -21.01 -0.07 20.92
N VAL A 484 -20.86 -0.60 19.70
CA VAL A 484 -21.67 -1.67 19.15
C VAL A 484 -20.76 -2.85 18.84
N TYR A 485 -21.21 -4.07 19.11
CA TYR A 485 -20.52 -5.29 18.69
C TYR A 485 -21.24 -5.86 17.48
N ARG A 486 -20.52 -6.02 16.36
CA ARG A 486 -21.05 -6.69 15.17
C ARG A 486 -20.31 -8.00 14.94
N SER A 487 -21.03 -9.06 14.61
CA SER A 487 -20.43 -10.32 14.17
C SER A 487 -19.96 -10.19 12.72
N SER A 488 -18.66 -10.34 12.49
CA SER A 488 -18.07 -10.49 11.15
C SER A 488 -17.52 -11.91 11.06
N GLY A 489 -18.23 -12.78 10.34
CA GLY A 489 -17.98 -14.22 10.31
C GLY A 489 -18.02 -14.85 11.71
N LYS A 490 -16.92 -15.52 12.09
CA LYS A 490 -16.75 -16.17 13.40
C LYS A 490 -16.28 -15.22 14.52
N SER A 491 -16.02 -13.94 14.23
CA SER A 491 -15.49 -12.97 15.19
C SER A 491 -16.50 -11.87 15.53
N THR A 492 -16.41 -11.31 16.73
CA THR A 492 -17.15 -10.11 17.13
C THR A 492 -16.22 -8.91 17.10
N GLU A 493 -16.55 -7.94 16.25
CA GLU A 493 -15.78 -6.71 16.09
C GLU A 493 -16.42 -5.58 16.91
N LYS A 494 -15.58 -4.87 17.68
CA LYS A 494 -15.96 -3.66 18.41
C LYS A 494 -16.02 -2.48 17.44
N GLN A 495 -17.17 -1.86 17.27
CA GLN A 495 -17.40 -0.70 16.42
C GLN A 495 -17.91 0.50 17.22
N ILE A 496 -17.66 1.71 16.74
CA ILE A 496 -18.14 2.97 17.33
C ILE A 496 -19.28 3.52 16.50
N LYS A 497 -20.32 4.02 17.19
CA LYS A 497 -21.47 4.66 16.56
C LYS A 497 -21.86 5.94 17.31
N ILE A 498 -22.37 6.92 16.58
CA ILE A 498 -22.91 8.18 17.11
C ILE A 498 -24.38 8.04 17.47
N HIS A 499 -24.79 8.77 18.50
CA HIS A 499 -26.19 8.91 18.91
C HIS A 499 -27.05 9.52 17.78
N PRO A 500 -28.16 8.88 17.35
CA PRO A 500 -28.96 9.34 16.20
C PRO A 500 -29.43 10.80 16.29
N ASN A 501 -29.82 11.28 17.48
CA ASN A 501 -30.20 12.70 17.65
C ASN A 501 -29.07 13.69 17.30
N VAL A 502 -27.81 13.30 17.46
CA VAL A 502 -26.67 14.13 17.06
C VAL A 502 -26.53 14.12 15.55
N LEU A 503 -26.64 12.95 14.90
CA LEU A 503 -26.66 12.87 13.43
C LEU A 503 -27.78 13.72 12.83
N ASN A 504 -29.00 13.61 13.38
CA ASN A 504 -30.14 14.43 12.96
C ASN A 504 -29.85 15.92 13.16
N PHE A 505 -29.28 16.32 14.30
CA PHE A 505 -28.90 17.73 14.53
C PHE A 505 -27.90 18.23 13.49
N PHE A 506 -26.88 17.44 13.16
CA PHE A 506 -25.89 17.79 12.14
C PHE A 506 -26.47 17.79 10.73
N SER A 507 -27.49 16.98 10.42
CA SER A 507 -28.18 17.01 9.11
C SER A 507 -28.93 18.33 8.83
N TYR A 508 -29.29 19.09 9.88
CA TYR A 508 -29.91 20.42 9.73
C TYR A 508 -28.89 21.55 9.61
N ILE A 509 -27.60 21.24 9.78
CA ILE A 509 -26.51 22.21 9.61
C ILE A 509 -26.01 22.03 8.18
N PRO A 510 -26.29 22.98 7.26
CA PRO A 510 -25.71 22.92 5.93
C PRO A 510 -24.19 23.02 6.09
N GLU A 511 -23.49 21.92 5.82
CA GLU A 511 -22.03 21.91 5.78
C GLU A 511 -21.60 22.53 4.46
N THR A 512 -20.85 23.62 4.55
CA THR A 512 -20.33 24.32 3.37
C THR A 512 -18.97 23.79 2.93
N ASP A 513 -18.23 23.12 3.82
CA ASP A 513 -16.82 22.79 3.65
C ASP A 513 -16.52 21.32 3.97
N LEU A 514 -15.63 20.67 3.22
CA LEU A 514 -15.18 19.30 3.44
C LEU A 514 -13.71 19.29 3.85
N ASP A 515 -13.39 18.60 4.96
CA ASP A 515 -12.04 18.52 5.52
C ASP A 515 -11.30 17.23 5.12
N PHE A 516 -10.20 17.37 4.36
CA PHE A 516 -9.34 16.26 3.95
C PHE A 516 -7.95 16.32 4.60
N SER A 517 -7.31 15.17 4.75
CA SER A 517 -5.89 15.08 5.10
C SER A 517 -5.02 15.50 3.92
N CYS A 518 -3.84 16.08 4.17
CA CYS A 518 -2.96 16.54 3.09
C CYS A 518 -2.49 15.41 2.16
N ILE A 519 -2.40 14.17 2.65
CA ILE A 519 -2.02 12.99 1.84
C ILE A 519 -3.17 12.46 0.98
N GLU A 520 -4.40 12.91 1.24
CA GLU A 520 -5.59 12.53 0.48
C GLU A 520 -5.80 13.44 -0.73
N LEU A 521 -5.03 14.53 -0.82
CA LEU A 521 -5.12 15.56 -1.84
C LEU A 521 -3.89 15.58 -2.77
N PRO A 522 -4.04 16.02 -4.04
CA PRO A 522 -2.93 16.30 -4.94
C PRO A 522 -1.95 17.36 -4.38
N CYS A 523 -0.72 17.37 -4.89
CA CYS A 523 0.25 18.42 -4.58
C CYS A 523 0.01 19.66 -5.47
N LEU A 524 0.08 20.86 -4.90
CA LEU A 524 0.06 22.14 -5.64
C LEU A 524 1.42 22.54 -6.24
N VAL A 525 2.45 21.73 -5.98
CA VAL A 525 3.81 21.92 -6.48
C VAL A 525 4.37 20.56 -6.89
N PRO A 526 5.41 20.51 -7.75
CA PRO A 526 6.07 19.26 -8.11
C PRO A 526 6.44 18.43 -6.85
N PRO A 527 6.09 17.14 -6.79
CA PRO A 527 6.38 16.30 -5.63
C PRO A 527 7.88 16.24 -5.31
N LEU A 528 8.22 15.91 -4.07
CA LEU A 528 9.59 15.60 -3.70
C LEU A 528 10.03 14.36 -4.50
N PRO A 529 11.10 14.43 -5.32
CA PRO A 529 11.59 13.25 -6.03
C PRO A 529 11.96 12.16 -5.02
N TRP A 530 11.62 10.92 -5.35
CA TRP A 530 12.08 9.75 -4.63
C TRP A 530 13.61 9.66 -4.70
N LEU A 531 14.25 9.82 -3.55
CA LEU A 531 15.70 9.69 -3.37
C LEU A 531 16.08 8.34 -2.76
N SER A 532 15.18 7.75 -1.99
CA SER A 532 15.33 6.46 -1.31
C SER A 532 13.95 5.84 -1.05
N SER A 533 13.91 4.62 -0.50
CA SER A 533 12.66 3.97 -0.09
C SER A 533 11.90 4.67 1.04
N THR A 534 12.49 5.68 1.68
CA THR A 534 11.91 6.41 2.81
C THR A 534 11.74 7.91 2.54
N MET A 535 12.21 8.40 1.39
CA MET A 535 12.24 9.82 1.05
C MET A 535 11.75 10.06 -0.38
N GLY A 536 10.56 10.65 -0.49
CA GLY A 536 9.92 11.10 -1.71
C GLY A 536 8.41 11.30 -1.50
N GLY A 537 7.71 11.71 -2.55
CA GLY A 537 6.27 12.00 -2.51
C GLY A 537 5.98 13.40 -2.00
N TYR A 538 5.41 13.53 -0.80
CA TYR A 538 5.10 14.84 -0.22
C TYR A 538 6.33 15.52 0.38
N LEU A 539 6.34 16.86 0.38
CA LEU A 539 7.45 17.68 0.91
C LEU A 539 7.74 17.39 2.38
N LEU A 540 6.69 17.40 3.21
CA LEU A 540 6.78 17.23 4.64
C LEU A 540 6.30 15.84 5.05
N THR A 541 5.07 15.46 4.74
CA THR A 541 4.51 14.19 5.23
C THR A 541 5.29 12.99 4.70
N GLN A 542 5.70 12.09 5.60
CA GLN A 542 6.40 10.87 5.21
C GLN A 542 5.40 9.91 4.54
N THR A 543 5.81 9.36 3.40
CA THR A 543 5.04 8.34 2.69
C THR A 543 5.94 7.14 2.42
N ASP A 544 5.35 5.95 2.46
CA ASP A 544 6.08 4.72 2.17
C ASP A 544 6.18 4.53 0.66
N PHE A 545 7.37 4.18 0.18
CA PHE A 545 7.64 3.94 -1.24
C PHE A 545 6.89 2.71 -1.76
N VAL A 546 6.72 1.69 -0.93
CA VAL A 546 5.99 0.47 -1.23
C VAL A 546 4.84 0.30 -0.23
N ARG A 547 3.60 0.30 -0.76
CA ARG A 547 2.39 -0.08 -0.03
C ARG A 547 2.43 -1.58 0.21
N SER A 548 2.56 -1.96 1.48
CA SER A 548 2.48 -3.34 1.90
C SER A 548 1.33 -3.51 2.89
N PRO A 549 0.58 -4.63 2.81
CA PRO A 549 -0.36 -5.00 3.87
C PRO A 549 0.35 -4.96 5.22
N VAL A 550 -0.37 -4.48 6.24
CA VAL A 550 0.10 -4.36 7.64
C VAL A 550 0.75 -5.66 8.12
N THR A 551 0.28 -6.80 7.63
CA THR A 551 0.78 -8.14 7.97
C THR A 551 2.20 -8.46 7.53
N ALA A 552 2.67 -7.85 6.44
CA ALA A 552 3.91 -8.21 5.77
C ALA A 552 4.86 -7.04 5.53
N ALA A 553 4.42 -5.81 5.81
CA ALA A 553 5.21 -4.58 5.64
C ALA A 553 6.61 -4.69 6.26
N GLY A 554 6.73 -5.33 7.43
CA GLY A 554 8.02 -5.47 8.12
C GLY A 554 9.12 -6.21 7.35
N GLN A 555 8.78 -7.18 6.49
CA GLN A 555 9.79 -7.91 5.70
C GLN A 555 10.12 -7.21 4.39
N GLN A 556 9.09 -6.73 3.68
CA GLN A 556 9.26 -5.96 2.46
C GLN A 556 10.11 -4.72 2.74
N ASP A 557 9.79 -3.98 3.79
CA ASP A 557 10.56 -2.80 4.23
C ASP A 557 11.99 -3.16 4.62
N ALA A 558 12.20 -4.29 5.29
CA ALA A 558 13.53 -4.74 5.65
C ALA A 558 14.40 -5.04 4.42
N ARG A 559 13.82 -5.70 3.40
CA ARG A 559 14.51 -5.97 2.12
C ARG A 559 14.83 -4.67 1.37
N LEU A 560 13.87 -3.75 1.30
CA LEU A 560 14.08 -2.45 0.66
C LEU A 560 15.17 -1.64 1.36
N ARG A 561 15.19 -1.60 2.70
CA ARG A 561 16.22 -0.89 3.48
C ARG A 561 17.60 -1.55 3.39
N SER A 562 17.66 -2.87 3.20
CA SER A 562 18.93 -3.58 2.98
C SER A 562 19.51 -3.40 1.57
N THR A 563 18.70 -2.90 0.63
CA THR A 563 19.12 -2.71 -0.77
C THR A 563 19.75 -1.32 -0.93
N SER A 564 20.94 -1.26 -1.50
CA SER A 564 21.64 0.01 -1.76
C SER A 564 20.85 0.88 -2.75
N VAL A 565 20.73 2.18 -2.47
CA VAL A 565 20.01 3.15 -3.30
C VAL A 565 20.48 3.16 -4.77
N GLU A 566 21.78 2.93 -5.00
CA GLU A 566 22.37 2.87 -6.35
C GLU A 566 21.74 1.76 -7.23
N LYS A 567 21.41 0.61 -6.64
CA LYS A 567 20.81 -0.52 -7.37
C LYS A 567 19.37 -0.27 -7.80
N ILE A 568 18.63 0.50 -7.00
CA ILE A 568 17.24 0.87 -7.26
C ILE A 568 17.12 2.26 -7.91
N GLY A 569 18.22 2.87 -8.34
CA GLY A 569 18.23 4.22 -8.90
C GLY A 569 17.27 4.38 -10.08
N GLY A 570 17.30 3.45 -11.04
CA GLY A 570 16.39 3.46 -12.19
C GLY A 570 14.92 3.32 -11.81
N LEU A 571 14.63 2.51 -10.77
CA LEU A 571 13.28 2.34 -10.23
C LEU A 571 12.77 3.66 -9.64
N LEU A 572 13.56 4.32 -8.79
CA LEU A 572 13.20 5.61 -8.21
C LEU A 572 12.99 6.67 -9.30
N ASP A 573 13.90 6.71 -10.28
CA ASP A 573 13.84 7.64 -11.40
C ASP A 573 12.58 7.44 -12.26
N SER A 574 12.14 6.19 -12.50
CA SER A 574 10.89 5.94 -13.24
C SER A 574 9.65 6.47 -12.53
N ILE A 575 9.61 6.44 -11.19
CA ILE A 575 8.49 7.00 -10.43
C ILE A 575 8.55 8.52 -10.40
N ASN A 576 9.76 9.10 -10.42
CA ASN A 576 9.93 10.54 -10.54
C ASN A 576 9.41 11.07 -11.88
N VAL A 577 9.57 10.32 -12.99
CA VAL A 577 8.94 10.66 -14.27
C VAL A 577 7.43 10.83 -14.13
N LEU A 578 6.76 9.86 -13.49
CA LEU A 578 5.31 9.91 -13.27
C LEU A 578 4.91 11.06 -12.32
N ASN A 579 5.70 11.30 -11.27
CA ASN A 579 5.49 12.40 -10.31
C ASN A 579 5.64 13.78 -10.96
N SER A 580 6.49 13.91 -11.98
CA SER A 580 6.76 15.19 -12.64
C SER A 580 5.60 15.68 -13.52
N CYS A 581 4.68 14.78 -13.87
CA CYS A 581 3.53 15.10 -14.72
C CYS A 581 2.58 16.07 -14.01
N ALA A 582 2.43 17.25 -14.61
CA ALA A 582 1.52 18.30 -14.15
C ALA A 582 0.13 18.12 -14.78
N TRP A 583 -0.91 18.34 -13.98
CA TRP A 583 -2.31 18.13 -14.33
C TRP A 583 -3.13 19.39 -14.11
N LYS A 584 -4.22 19.52 -14.87
CA LYS A 584 -5.23 20.56 -14.73
C LYS A 584 -6.63 19.95 -14.87
N ILE A 585 -7.64 20.70 -14.44
CA ILE A 585 -9.04 20.31 -14.54
C ILE A 585 -9.61 20.69 -15.92
N ASN A 586 -10.40 19.78 -16.50
CA ASN A 586 -11.30 20.04 -17.62
C ASN A 586 -12.58 20.71 -17.10
N GLY A 587 -12.60 22.05 -17.12
CA GLY A 587 -13.70 22.85 -16.59
C GLY A 587 -15.06 22.53 -17.23
N ASP A 588 -15.09 22.40 -18.56
CA ASP A 588 -16.33 22.19 -19.33
C ASP A 588 -17.02 20.86 -18.95
N VAL A 589 -16.24 19.80 -18.77
CA VAL A 589 -16.75 18.48 -18.35
C VAL A 589 -17.14 18.50 -16.86
N LEU A 590 -16.35 19.16 -16.02
CA LEU A 590 -16.66 19.28 -14.59
C LEU A 590 -17.98 20.03 -14.36
N ASP A 591 -18.23 21.11 -15.08
CA ASP A 591 -19.47 21.89 -14.96
C ASP A 591 -20.70 21.06 -15.33
N LEU A 592 -20.60 20.30 -16.41
CA LEU A 592 -21.66 19.39 -16.83
C LEU A 592 -21.93 18.29 -15.78
N LEU A 593 -20.88 17.68 -15.25
CA LEU A 593 -20.99 16.67 -14.20
C LEU A 593 -21.63 17.22 -12.93
N MET A 594 -21.21 18.41 -12.50
CA MET A 594 -21.75 19.08 -11.32
C MET A 594 -23.24 19.41 -11.51
N ASP A 595 -23.65 19.89 -12.68
CA ASP A 595 -25.06 20.17 -12.99
C ASP A 595 -25.92 18.88 -12.92
N ILE A 596 -25.47 17.79 -13.55
CA ILE A 596 -26.17 16.49 -13.49
C ILE A 596 -26.24 15.96 -12.04
N PHE A 597 -25.12 16.04 -11.31
CA PHE A 597 -25.05 15.58 -9.92
C PHE A 597 -26.00 16.37 -9.01
N GLN A 598 -26.04 17.70 -9.15
CA GLN A 598 -26.93 18.59 -8.38
C GLN A 598 -28.41 18.41 -8.73
N ARG A 599 -28.74 18.05 -9.98
CA ARG A 599 -30.11 17.69 -10.41
C ARG A 599 -30.57 16.31 -9.94
N GLY A 600 -29.74 15.59 -9.19
CA GLY A 600 -30.09 14.33 -8.54
C GLY A 600 -29.54 13.08 -9.22
N GLY A 601 -28.55 13.23 -10.10
CA GLY A 601 -27.74 12.16 -10.70
C GLY A 601 -28.36 11.49 -11.93
N ASN A 602 -27.57 10.63 -12.58
CA ASN A 602 -27.99 9.86 -13.75
C ASN A 602 -27.27 8.50 -13.78
N ARG A 603 -28.02 7.42 -13.48
CA ARG A 603 -27.49 6.05 -13.43
C ARG A 603 -26.91 5.57 -14.76
N HIS A 604 -27.47 6.00 -15.90
CA HIS A 604 -26.97 5.59 -17.22
C HIS A 604 -25.60 6.20 -17.54
N LEU A 605 -25.31 7.38 -16.99
CA LEU A 605 -24.01 8.06 -17.13
C LEU A 605 -23.07 7.78 -15.95
N SER A 606 -23.38 6.76 -15.15
CA SER A 606 -22.63 6.41 -13.94
C SER A 606 -22.49 7.54 -12.91
N VAL A 607 -23.37 8.55 -12.96
CA VAL A 607 -23.44 9.62 -11.95
C VAL A 607 -24.41 9.17 -10.85
N PRO A 608 -23.96 9.02 -9.59
CA PRO A 608 -24.80 8.47 -8.52
C PRO A 608 -26.09 9.26 -8.32
N VAL A 609 -27.21 8.54 -8.26
CA VAL A 609 -28.53 9.12 -7.99
C VAL A 609 -28.73 9.33 -6.50
N THR A 610 -29.56 10.30 -6.11
CA THR A 610 -29.96 10.45 -4.70
C THR A 610 -30.92 9.35 -4.27
N VAL A 611 -30.97 9.04 -2.97
CA VAL A 611 -31.90 8.03 -2.42
C VAL A 611 -33.36 8.35 -2.75
N ASN A 612 -33.71 9.63 -2.87
CA ASN A 612 -35.07 10.07 -3.22
C ASN A 612 -35.43 9.77 -4.68
N ASN A 613 -34.45 9.78 -5.58
CA ASN A 613 -34.63 9.52 -7.02
C ASN A 613 -34.43 8.05 -7.39
N ALA A 614 -33.99 7.21 -6.44
CA ALA A 614 -33.75 5.80 -6.66
C ALA A 614 -35.07 5.00 -6.70
N LYS A 615 -35.20 4.11 -7.69
CA LYS A 615 -36.28 3.11 -7.73
C LYS A 615 -35.98 2.02 -6.69
N LEU A 616 -36.55 2.17 -5.49
CA LEU A 616 -36.41 1.19 -4.40
C LEU A 616 -37.47 0.07 -4.54
N PRO A 617 -37.16 -1.16 -4.10
CA PRO A 617 -38.16 -2.23 -4.04
C PRO A 617 -39.40 -1.82 -3.25
N GLU A 618 -40.59 -2.14 -3.77
CA GLU A 618 -41.86 -1.85 -3.08
C GLU A 618 -41.92 -2.61 -1.75
N SER A 619 -42.24 -1.91 -0.66
CA SER A 619 -42.40 -2.56 0.64
C SER A 619 -43.76 -3.24 0.69
N LEU A 620 -43.79 -4.53 1.01
CA LEU A 620 -45.05 -5.25 1.26
C LEU A 620 -45.83 -4.60 2.43
N PRO A 621 -47.16 -4.38 2.32
CA PRO A 621 -47.98 -3.77 3.36
C PRO A 621 -47.93 -4.49 4.72
N LEU A 622 -48.15 -3.74 5.79
CA LEU A 622 -48.30 -4.23 7.16
C LEU A 622 -49.68 -4.87 7.38
N GLU A 623 -49.95 -6.02 6.76
CA GLU A 623 -51.18 -6.76 7.03
C GLU A 623 -51.02 -7.74 8.20
N LYS A 624 -52.01 -7.75 9.10
CA LYS A 624 -52.09 -8.73 10.19
C LYS A 624 -52.60 -10.06 9.61
N GLY A 625 -51.70 -11.03 9.43
CA GLY A 625 -52.07 -12.36 8.91
C GLY A 625 -51.04 -13.02 7.99
N LEU A 626 -49.95 -12.33 7.64
CA LEU A 626 -48.92 -12.81 6.69
C LEU A 626 -48.41 -14.22 7.00
N SER A 627 -48.38 -15.06 5.97
CA SER A 627 -47.77 -16.40 5.95
C SER A 627 -46.28 -16.35 6.29
N ILE A 628 -45.70 -17.47 6.75
CA ILE A 628 -44.26 -17.59 7.07
C ILE A 628 -43.40 -17.22 5.83
N ASP A 629 -43.81 -17.63 4.64
CA ASP A 629 -43.09 -17.33 3.40
C ASP A 629 -43.18 -15.86 3.00
N GLU A 630 -44.32 -15.22 3.25
CA GLU A 630 -44.50 -13.79 2.99
C GLU A 630 -43.70 -12.93 3.97
N ARG A 631 -43.57 -13.37 5.23
CA ARG A 631 -42.66 -12.74 6.22
C ARG A 631 -41.20 -12.86 5.80
N LYS A 632 -40.76 -14.05 5.36
CA LYS A 632 -39.41 -14.26 4.84
C LYS A 632 -39.15 -13.37 3.62
N ARG A 633 -40.06 -13.35 2.65
CA ARG A 633 -39.95 -12.46 1.47
C ARG A 633 -39.85 -11.00 1.87
N ARG A 634 -40.66 -10.56 2.85
CA ARG A 634 -40.59 -9.18 3.37
C ARG A 634 -39.26 -8.87 4.04
N GLU A 635 -38.74 -9.78 4.87
CA GLU A 635 -37.42 -9.60 5.50
C GLU A 635 -36.31 -9.50 4.45
N ILE A 636 -36.36 -10.32 3.41
CA ILE A 636 -35.44 -10.26 2.26
C ILE A 636 -35.55 -8.90 1.55
N VAL A 637 -36.77 -8.44 1.23
CA VAL A 637 -36.99 -7.15 0.56
C VAL A 637 -36.51 -5.98 1.43
N LEU A 638 -36.75 -6.01 2.75
CA LEU A 638 -36.26 -4.98 3.67
C LEU A 638 -34.73 -4.96 3.75
N ALA A 639 -34.10 -6.13 3.80
CA ALA A 639 -32.64 -6.26 3.78
C ALA A 639 -32.06 -5.73 2.47
N GLN A 640 -32.66 -6.08 1.32
CA GLN A 640 -32.27 -5.59 0.00
C GLN A 640 -32.42 -4.07 -0.12
N THR A 641 -33.56 -3.51 0.32
CA THR A 641 -33.79 -2.06 0.30
C THR A 641 -32.78 -1.32 1.19
N LYS A 642 -32.47 -1.87 2.37
CA LYS A 642 -31.46 -1.28 3.26
C LYS A 642 -30.06 -1.31 2.64
N LYS A 643 -29.70 -2.43 2.03
CA LYS A 643 -28.43 -2.61 1.31
C LYS A 643 -28.32 -1.61 0.16
N MET A 644 -29.32 -1.55 -0.71
CA MET A 644 -29.36 -0.63 -1.85
C MET A 644 -29.26 0.84 -1.42
N LYS A 645 -29.93 1.25 -0.34
CA LYS A 645 -29.79 2.61 0.21
C LYS A 645 -28.37 2.91 0.68
N ALA A 646 -27.71 1.94 1.32
CA ALA A 646 -26.33 2.10 1.78
C ALA A 646 -25.34 2.18 0.62
N GLU A 647 -25.51 1.35 -0.42
CA GLU A 647 -24.70 1.38 -1.65
C GLU A 647 -24.83 2.71 -2.37
N ILE A 648 -26.07 3.17 -2.61
CA ILE A 648 -26.35 4.45 -3.28
C ILE A 648 -25.72 5.61 -2.50
N PHE A 649 -25.88 5.64 -1.17
CA PHE A 649 -25.28 6.67 -0.34
C PHE A 649 -23.75 6.64 -0.40
N SER A 650 -23.14 5.46 -0.41
CA SER A 650 -21.68 5.31 -0.48
C SER A 650 -21.13 5.80 -1.82
N LEU A 651 -21.77 5.43 -2.93
CA LEU A 651 -21.43 5.93 -4.27
C LEU A 651 -21.60 7.45 -4.37
N TRP A 652 -22.70 7.98 -3.82
CA TRP A 652 -22.95 9.42 -3.79
C TRP A 652 -21.88 10.18 -3.00
N CYS A 653 -21.48 9.72 -1.81
CA CYS A 653 -20.39 10.31 -1.04
C CYS A 653 -19.05 10.24 -1.77
N TYR A 654 -18.77 9.11 -2.42
CA TYR A 654 -17.53 8.94 -3.19
C TYR A 654 -17.43 9.95 -4.33
N GLU A 655 -18.53 10.18 -5.06
CA GLU A 655 -18.56 11.17 -6.14
C GLU A 655 -18.58 12.61 -5.61
N LEU A 656 -19.27 12.87 -4.48
CA LEU A 656 -19.22 14.17 -3.80
C LEU A 656 -17.79 14.57 -3.46
N TYR A 657 -17.01 13.68 -2.86
CA TYR A 657 -15.60 13.96 -2.52
C TYR A 657 -14.78 14.23 -3.76
N ARG A 658 -14.94 13.42 -4.80
CA ARG A 658 -14.21 13.58 -6.06
C ARG A 658 -14.50 14.92 -6.74
N LEU A 659 -15.79 15.25 -6.92
CA LEU A 659 -16.21 16.50 -7.57
C LEU A 659 -15.83 17.72 -6.73
N SER A 660 -15.90 17.62 -5.39
CA SER A 660 -15.49 18.71 -4.49
C SER A 660 -13.98 18.97 -4.58
N ILE A 661 -13.17 17.92 -4.60
CA ILE A 661 -11.71 18.04 -4.80
C ILE A 661 -11.43 18.59 -6.20
N ALA A 662 -12.03 18.06 -7.26
CA ALA A 662 -11.86 18.56 -8.62
C ALA A 662 -12.24 20.06 -8.72
N ASN A 663 -13.33 20.47 -8.10
CA ASN A 663 -13.75 21.88 -8.07
C ASN A 663 -12.79 22.77 -7.27
N HIS A 664 -12.20 22.27 -6.18
CA HIS A 664 -11.17 22.99 -5.42
C HIS A 664 -9.93 23.28 -6.27
N PHE A 665 -9.50 22.32 -7.09
CA PHE A 665 -8.33 22.46 -7.98
C PHE A 665 -8.66 23.02 -9.37
N ARG A 666 -9.89 23.49 -9.62
CA ARG A 666 -10.38 23.90 -10.96
C ARG A 666 -9.45 24.86 -11.69
N ASN A 667 -8.90 25.84 -10.96
CA ASN A 667 -8.05 26.90 -11.51
C ASN A 667 -6.56 26.72 -11.18
N GLU A 668 -6.19 25.57 -10.60
CA GLU A 668 -4.85 25.29 -10.13
C GLU A 668 -4.18 24.23 -11.01
N ILE A 669 -2.85 24.29 -11.08
CA ILE A 669 -2.03 23.19 -11.60
C ILE A 669 -1.63 22.31 -10.43
N PHE A 670 -1.77 21.00 -10.58
CA PHE A 670 -1.48 20.05 -9.52
C PHE A 670 -0.72 18.82 -10.02
N TRP A 671 -0.15 18.07 -9.08
CA TRP A 671 0.65 16.87 -9.33
C TRP A 671 0.17 15.72 -8.45
N PHE A 672 0.24 14.52 -9.02
CA PHE A 672 0.00 13.28 -8.26
C PHE A 672 1.34 12.68 -7.83
N PRO A 673 1.68 12.66 -6.54
CA PRO A 673 2.76 11.82 -6.06
C PRO A 673 2.35 10.35 -6.18
N HIS A 674 3.25 9.49 -6.61
CA HIS A 674 3.04 8.06 -6.80
C HIS A 674 3.91 7.23 -5.85
N ASN A 675 3.47 6.02 -5.58
CA ASN A 675 4.22 4.96 -4.91
C ASN A 675 3.88 3.60 -5.53
N LEU A 676 4.42 2.52 -4.99
CA LEU A 676 4.30 1.16 -5.53
C LEU A 676 3.45 0.26 -4.64
N ASP A 677 2.87 -0.81 -5.17
CA ASP A 677 2.54 -2.00 -4.38
C ASP A 677 3.77 -2.91 -4.18
N PHE A 678 3.63 -3.99 -3.40
CA PHE A 678 4.75 -4.89 -3.07
C PHE A 678 5.39 -5.58 -4.29
N ARG A 679 4.67 -5.67 -5.41
CA ARG A 679 5.10 -6.31 -6.66
C ARG A 679 5.55 -5.30 -7.73
N GLY A 680 5.45 -4.00 -7.44
CA GLY A 680 5.99 -2.90 -8.24
C GLY A 680 4.96 -2.05 -8.97
N ARG A 681 3.67 -2.42 -9.02
CA ARG A 681 2.66 -1.63 -9.74
C ARG A 681 2.52 -0.24 -9.11
N VAL A 682 2.45 0.76 -9.96
CA VAL A 682 2.44 2.16 -9.53
C VAL A 682 1.02 2.67 -9.26
N TYR A 683 0.86 3.46 -8.20
CA TYR A 683 -0.41 4.07 -7.80
C TYR A 683 -0.20 5.52 -7.32
N PRO A 684 -1.08 6.47 -7.70
CA PRO A 684 -1.16 7.78 -7.07
C PRO A 684 -1.46 7.64 -5.58
N ILE A 685 -0.76 8.38 -4.73
CA ILE A 685 -0.97 8.40 -3.27
C ILE A 685 -2.35 8.97 -2.90
N PRO A 686 -2.84 10.08 -3.50
CA PRO A 686 -4.20 10.59 -3.26
C PRO A 686 -5.27 9.57 -3.67
N PRO A 687 -6.16 9.10 -2.76
CA PRO A 687 -7.09 8.02 -3.06
C PRO A 687 -8.40 8.48 -3.71
N HIS A 688 -8.86 9.71 -3.44
CA HIS A 688 -10.22 10.15 -3.81
C HIS A 688 -10.33 10.68 -5.24
N PHE A 689 -9.32 11.41 -5.70
CA PHE A 689 -9.29 12.02 -7.03
C PHE A 689 -7.93 11.76 -7.67
N ASN A 690 -7.90 10.97 -8.73
CA ASN A 690 -6.70 10.65 -9.50
C ASN A 690 -7.07 10.04 -10.87
N HIS A 691 -6.10 9.95 -11.78
CA HIS A 691 -6.29 9.44 -13.14
C HIS A 691 -6.44 7.91 -13.24
N LEU A 692 -6.22 7.14 -12.16
CA LEU A 692 -6.52 5.70 -12.11
C LEU A 692 -8.02 5.43 -11.87
N GLY A 693 -8.80 6.45 -11.53
CA GLY A 693 -10.23 6.36 -11.25
C GLY A 693 -11.09 5.96 -12.46
N SER A 694 -12.41 6.05 -12.28
CA SER A 694 -13.39 5.72 -13.32
C SER A 694 -13.38 6.70 -14.50
N ASP A 695 -14.15 6.41 -15.55
CA ASP A 695 -14.39 7.26 -16.72
C ASP A 695 -14.56 8.75 -16.36
N ILE A 696 -15.42 9.03 -15.37
CA ILE A 696 -15.65 10.38 -14.84
C ILE A 696 -14.33 11.02 -14.36
N ALA A 697 -13.55 10.31 -13.53
CA ALA A 697 -12.29 10.85 -13.02
C ALA A 697 -11.31 11.18 -14.17
N ARG A 698 -11.19 10.28 -15.16
CA ARG A 698 -10.28 10.44 -16.30
C ARG A 698 -10.70 11.58 -17.21
N SER A 699 -12.01 11.76 -17.45
CA SER A 699 -12.55 12.82 -18.31
C SER A 699 -12.32 14.25 -17.79
N ILE A 700 -12.19 14.40 -16.47
CA ILE A 700 -11.98 15.70 -15.80
C ILE A 700 -10.49 16.07 -15.75
N ILE A 701 -9.57 15.13 -15.97
CA ILE A 701 -8.14 15.34 -15.77
C ILE A 701 -7.45 15.50 -17.14
N LEU A 702 -6.74 16.62 -17.32
CA LEU A 702 -5.95 16.91 -18.52
C LEU A 702 -4.48 17.18 -18.16
N PHE A 703 -3.57 17.04 -19.12
CA PHE A 703 -2.20 17.51 -18.92
C PHE A 703 -2.18 19.03 -18.77
N ALA A 704 -1.50 19.54 -17.74
CA ALA A 704 -1.34 20.98 -17.58
C ALA A 704 -0.45 21.57 -18.68
N GLU A 705 0.63 20.87 -19.02
CA GLU A 705 1.47 21.20 -20.17
C GLU A 705 0.77 20.73 -21.45
N GLY A 706 0.55 21.64 -22.40
CA GLY A 706 -0.02 21.33 -23.70
C GLY A 706 1.06 21.23 -24.77
N LYS A 707 0.82 20.42 -25.81
CA LYS A 707 1.72 20.30 -26.97
C LYS A 707 0.97 20.55 -28.28
N PRO A 708 1.60 21.17 -29.29
CA PRO A 708 0.98 21.31 -30.61
C PRO A 708 0.70 19.93 -31.22
N LEU A 709 -0.47 19.74 -31.83
CA LEU A 709 -0.86 18.45 -32.41
C LEU A 709 0.09 17.96 -33.50
N GLY A 710 0.72 18.88 -34.24
CA GLY A 710 1.51 18.55 -35.42
C GLY A 710 0.65 17.92 -36.52
N VAL A 711 1.30 17.25 -37.47
CA VAL A 711 0.64 16.71 -38.67
C VAL A 711 -0.30 15.55 -38.33
N ASN A 712 0.12 14.67 -37.41
CA ASN A 712 -0.59 13.44 -37.09
C ASN A 712 -1.50 13.54 -35.84
N GLY A 713 -1.36 14.56 -35.00
CA GLY A 713 -2.05 14.59 -33.70
C GLY A 713 -3.58 14.59 -33.82
N LEU A 714 -4.15 15.29 -34.81
CA LEU A 714 -5.60 15.24 -35.04
C LEU A 714 -6.09 13.85 -35.45
N ARG A 715 -5.31 13.12 -36.27
CA ARG A 715 -5.60 11.73 -36.64
C ARG A 715 -5.58 10.84 -35.40
N GLN A 716 -4.60 11.02 -34.51
CA GLN A 716 -4.50 10.27 -33.26
C GLN A 716 -5.67 10.55 -32.30
N LEU A 717 -6.13 11.80 -32.18
CA LEU A 717 -7.34 12.12 -31.41
C LEU A 717 -8.59 11.43 -31.98
N LYS A 718 -8.76 11.40 -33.30
CA LYS A 718 -9.88 10.72 -33.96
C LYS A 718 -9.87 9.21 -33.70
N ILE A 719 -8.71 8.56 -33.82
CA ILE A 719 -8.56 7.13 -33.51
C ILE A 719 -8.89 6.89 -32.03
N HIS A 720 -8.36 7.72 -31.14
CA HIS A 720 -8.60 7.62 -29.72
C HIS A 720 -10.10 7.75 -29.37
N LEU A 721 -10.80 8.72 -29.97
CA LEU A 721 -12.26 8.86 -29.82
C LEU A 721 -12.97 7.57 -30.22
N VAL A 722 -12.63 6.98 -31.36
CA VAL A 722 -13.25 5.72 -31.82
C VAL A 722 -12.91 4.56 -30.89
N ASN A 723 -11.69 4.50 -30.35
CA ASN A 723 -11.29 3.49 -29.36
C ASN A 723 -12.18 3.56 -28.11
N LEU A 724 -12.49 4.76 -27.60
CA LEU A 724 -13.35 4.96 -26.43
C LEU A 724 -14.80 4.48 -26.66
N THR A 725 -15.26 4.45 -27.91
CA THR A 725 -16.65 4.03 -28.25
C THR A 725 -16.89 2.52 -28.28
N ASP A 726 -15.83 1.70 -28.35
CA ASP A 726 -15.92 0.25 -28.60
C ASP A 726 -16.54 -0.16 -29.97
N LEU A 727 -16.94 0.77 -30.84
CA LEU A 727 -17.71 0.43 -32.06
C LEU A 727 -16.87 -0.27 -33.14
N LYS A 728 -15.55 -0.05 -33.17
CA LYS A 728 -14.65 -0.50 -34.25
C LYS A 728 -13.45 -1.31 -33.75
N LYS A 729 -13.58 -2.08 -32.64
CA LYS A 729 -12.47 -2.86 -32.06
C LYS A 729 -11.77 -3.81 -33.04
N LYS A 730 -12.50 -4.42 -33.99
CA LYS A 730 -11.94 -5.34 -35.01
C LYS A 730 -11.38 -4.64 -36.26
N ALA A 731 -11.62 -3.34 -36.40
CA ALA A 731 -11.19 -2.58 -37.57
C ALA A 731 -9.72 -2.16 -37.42
N SER A 732 -9.09 -1.94 -38.57
CA SER A 732 -7.73 -1.40 -38.65
C SER A 732 -7.66 0.06 -38.16
N ILE A 733 -6.45 0.53 -37.84
CA ILE A 733 -6.25 1.92 -37.39
C ILE A 733 -6.76 2.93 -38.45
N ASP A 734 -6.54 2.65 -39.73
CA ASP A 734 -7.00 3.52 -40.82
C ASP A 734 -8.52 3.53 -40.97
N GLU A 735 -9.18 2.39 -40.79
CA GLU A 735 -10.64 2.31 -40.79
C GLU A 735 -11.25 3.04 -39.59
N ARG A 736 -10.60 3.00 -38.41
CA ARG A 736 -11.02 3.79 -37.24
C ARG A 736 -10.93 5.28 -37.52
N ALA A 737 -9.82 5.74 -38.12
CA ALA A 737 -9.65 7.15 -38.48
C ALA A 737 -10.71 7.61 -39.50
N LYS A 738 -10.99 6.81 -40.54
CA LYS A 738 -12.04 7.10 -41.53
C LYS A 738 -13.44 7.13 -40.91
N TYR A 739 -13.74 6.18 -40.02
CA TYR A 739 -15.03 6.15 -39.33
C TYR A 739 -15.26 7.40 -38.48
N ALA A 740 -14.22 7.93 -37.84
CA ALA A 740 -14.31 9.20 -37.11
C ALA A 740 -14.71 10.38 -38.02
N ASP A 741 -14.24 10.38 -39.27
CA ASP A 741 -14.63 11.40 -40.26
C ASP A 741 -16.09 11.23 -40.71
N GLU A 742 -16.59 10.00 -40.82
CA GLU A 742 -18.00 9.71 -41.18
C GLU A 742 -18.98 10.21 -40.11
N ILE A 743 -18.61 10.13 -38.82
CA ILE A 743 -19.46 10.54 -37.68
C ILE A 743 -19.14 11.95 -37.17
N MET A 744 -18.41 12.77 -37.94
CA MET A 744 -17.95 14.09 -37.49
C MET A 744 -19.09 14.99 -37.02
N ASP A 745 -20.25 14.93 -37.66
CA ASP A 745 -21.43 15.71 -37.25
C ASP A 745 -21.93 15.33 -35.84
N ASP A 746 -21.85 14.05 -35.45
CA ASP A 746 -22.21 13.58 -34.12
C ASP A 746 -21.17 13.96 -33.07
N ILE A 747 -19.89 13.99 -33.46
CA ILE A 747 -18.78 14.48 -32.63
C ILE A 747 -18.99 15.97 -32.31
N LEU A 748 -19.23 16.79 -33.33
CA LEU A 748 -19.44 18.23 -33.16
C LEU A 748 -20.74 18.55 -32.40
N ASP A 749 -21.83 17.85 -32.68
CA ASP A 749 -23.09 18.01 -31.94
C ASP A 749 -22.93 17.65 -30.46
N SER A 750 -22.21 16.56 -30.16
CA SER A 750 -21.92 16.15 -28.78
C SER A 750 -21.07 17.19 -28.04
N ALA A 751 -20.10 17.81 -28.73
CA ALA A 751 -19.26 18.87 -28.15
C ALA A 751 -20.04 20.16 -27.86
N ASP A 752 -20.93 20.57 -28.77
CA ASP A 752 -21.64 21.85 -28.68
C ASP A 752 -22.87 21.79 -27.79
N ARG A 753 -23.61 20.68 -27.84
CA ARG A 753 -24.90 20.49 -27.15
C ARG A 753 -24.92 19.12 -26.45
N PRO A 754 -24.08 18.93 -25.41
CA PRO A 754 -23.91 17.62 -24.77
C PRO A 754 -25.18 17.05 -24.16
N LEU A 755 -26.08 17.91 -23.63
CA LEU A 755 -27.37 17.48 -23.05
C LEU A 755 -28.57 17.72 -23.97
N ASP A 756 -28.54 18.78 -24.78
CA ASP A 756 -29.71 19.20 -25.58
C ASP A 756 -29.66 18.73 -27.04
N GLY A 757 -28.55 18.10 -27.46
CA GLY A 757 -28.33 17.58 -28.81
C GLY A 757 -28.82 16.13 -28.98
N ARG A 758 -28.17 15.40 -29.89
CA ARG A 758 -28.43 13.98 -30.17
C ARG A 758 -27.88 13.04 -29.09
N GLN A 759 -27.06 13.57 -28.18
CA GLN A 759 -26.45 12.84 -27.07
C GLN A 759 -25.73 11.55 -27.50
N TRP A 760 -25.10 11.56 -28.68
CA TRP A 760 -24.44 10.37 -29.25
C TRP A 760 -23.39 9.78 -28.28
N TRP A 761 -22.60 10.64 -27.66
CA TRP A 761 -21.55 10.27 -26.70
C TRP A 761 -22.04 9.38 -25.54
N THR A 762 -23.31 9.49 -25.14
CA THR A 762 -23.90 8.71 -24.01
C THR A 762 -24.04 7.23 -24.32
N LYS A 763 -23.94 6.83 -25.59
CA LYS A 763 -24.02 5.44 -26.06
C LYS A 763 -22.66 4.73 -26.05
N SER A 764 -21.58 5.45 -25.75
CA SER A 764 -20.21 4.95 -25.72
C SER A 764 -19.93 4.04 -24.51
N GLU A 765 -18.90 3.19 -24.58
CA GLU A 765 -18.41 2.40 -23.43
C GLU A 765 -17.83 3.33 -22.35
N GLU A 766 -17.08 4.36 -22.76
CA GLU A 766 -16.48 5.38 -21.90
C GLU A 766 -17.06 6.78 -22.24
N PRO A 767 -18.31 7.07 -21.83
CA PRO A 767 -19.06 8.21 -22.32
C PRO A 767 -18.40 9.56 -21.99
N TRP A 768 -17.88 9.75 -20.77
CA TRP A 768 -17.34 11.05 -20.36
C TRP A 768 -15.99 11.35 -21.01
N GLN A 769 -15.10 10.35 -21.13
CA GLN A 769 -13.87 10.50 -21.93
C GLN A 769 -14.20 10.75 -23.41
N THR A 770 -15.22 10.08 -23.96
CA THR A 770 -15.68 10.31 -25.34
C THR A 770 -16.13 11.76 -25.53
N LEU A 771 -16.96 12.29 -24.63
CA LEU A 771 -17.40 13.67 -24.67
C LEU A 771 -16.23 14.65 -24.58
N ALA A 772 -15.30 14.42 -23.64
CA ALA A 772 -14.12 15.24 -23.48
C ALA A 772 -13.25 15.25 -24.75
N CYS A 773 -13.13 14.10 -25.42
CA CYS A 773 -12.42 13.98 -26.70
C CYS A 773 -13.17 14.67 -27.85
N CYS A 774 -14.51 14.59 -27.90
CA CYS A 774 -15.33 15.33 -28.86
C CYS A 774 -15.08 16.84 -28.74
N MET A 775 -15.06 17.37 -27.52
CA MET A 775 -14.76 18.78 -27.26
C MET A 775 -13.36 19.16 -27.75
N GLU A 776 -12.36 18.32 -27.51
CA GLU A 776 -10.99 18.58 -27.97
C GLU A 776 -10.87 18.58 -29.49
N ILE A 777 -11.49 17.60 -30.17
CA ILE A 777 -11.51 17.52 -31.64
C ILE A 777 -12.24 18.74 -32.24
N ALA A 778 -13.38 19.14 -31.65
CA ALA A 778 -14.12 20.31 -32.10
C ALA A 778 -13.27 21.58 -32.02
N ARG A 779 -12.53 21.79 -30.91
CA ARG A 779 -11.60 22.92 -30.77
C ARG A 779 -10.45 22.85 -31.77
N ALA A 780 -9.86 21.68 -31.98
CA ALA A 780 -8.76 21.50 -32.93
C ALA A 780 -9.18 21.82 -34.37
N ILE A 781 -10.32 21.30 -34.83
CA ILE A 781 -10.83 21.51 -36.20
C ILE A 781 -11.25 22.97 -36.43
N ARG A 782 -11.80 23.63 -35.40
CA ARG A 782 -12.22 25.05 -35.48
C ARG A 782 -11.06 26.03 -35.34
N SER A 783 -9.87 25.55 -34.98
CA SER A 783 -8.68 26.40 -34.92
C SER A 783 -8.22 26.79 -36.33
N PRO A 784 -7.54 27.94 -36.52
CA PRO A 784 -7.06 28.37 -37.84
C PRO A 784 -6.11 27.37 -38.52
N ASP A 785 -5.34 26.64 -37.71
CA ASP A 785 -4.37 25.63 -38.15
C ASP A 785 -4.30 24.54 -37.08
N HIS A 786 -4.97 23.42 -37.33
CA HIS A 786 -5.07 22.31 -36.37
C HIS A 786 -3.69 21.74 -36.01
N THR A 787 -2.67 21.88 -36.86
CA THR A 787 -1.32 21.37 -36.58
C THR A 787 -0.62 22.17 -35.49
N LYS A 788 -1.00 23.42 -35.30
CA LYS A 788 -0.48 24.33 -34.25
C LYS A 788 -1.38 24.40 -33.03
N TYR A 789 -2.58 23.81 -33.07
CA TYR A 789 -3.46 23.74 -31.92
C TYR A 789 -2.75 23.03 -30.77
N VAL A 790 -2.64 23.71 -29.63
CA VAL A 790 -2.01 23.18 -28.43
C VAL A 790 -3.03 22.33 -27.69
N SER A 791 -2.85 21.02 -27.77
CA SER A 791 -3.72 20.04 -27.11
C SER A 791 -3.17 19.66 -25.75
N HIS A 792 -4.09 19.51 -24.79
CA HIS A 792 -3.84 19.07 -23.42
C HIS A 792 -4.39 17.67 -23.16
N PHE A 793 -5.10 17.10 -24.14
CA PHE A 793 -5.85 15.87 -23.99
C PHE A 793 -4.92 14.64 -24.01
N PRO A 794 -4.97 13.77 -23.00
CA PRO A 794 -4.22 12.51 -23.00
C PRO A 794 -4.77 11.54 -24.05
N VAL A 795 -3.89 10.88 -24.81
CA VAL A 795 -4.24 9.77 -25.70
C VAL A 795 -3.66 8.49 -25.14
N HIS A 796 -4.50 7.45 -25.05
CA HIS A 796 -4.17 6.18 -24.41
C HIS A 796 -3.76 5.13 -25.46
N GLN A 797 -2.78 4.29 -25.10
CA GLN A 797 -2.40 3.09 -25.83
C GLN A 797 -2.43 1.91 -24.86
N ASP A 798 -3.32 0.96 -25.11
CA ASP A 798 -3.61 -0.14 -24.19
C ASP A 798 -3.04 -1.46 -24.68
N GLY A 799 -2.45 -2.24 -23.76
CA GLY A 799 -2.07 -3.62 -24.05
C GLY A 799 -3.30 -4.51 -24.27
N SER A 800 -3.33 -5.29 -25.35
CA SER A 800 -4.49 -6.13 -25.72
C SER A 800 -4.88 -7.14 -24.62
N CYS A 801 -3.88 -7.85 -24.09
CA CYS A 801 -4.00 -8.72 -22.93
C CYS A 801 -2.61 -8.84 -22.31
N ASN A 802 -2.20 -7.80 -21.59
CA ASN A 802 -0.80 -7.58 -21.21
C ASN A 802 -0.15 -8.79 -20.50
N VAL A 803 -0.87 -9.44 -19.58
CA VAL A 803 -0.34 -10.65 -18.92
C VAL A 803 -0.05 -11.78 -19.89
N LEU A 804 -0.93 -12.06 -20.84
CA LEU A 804 -0.70 -13.09 -21.86
C LEU A 804 0.40 -12.67 -22.83
N GLN A 805 0.56 -11.37 -23.11
CA GLN A 805 1.72 -10.87 -23.87
C GLN A 805 3.02 -11.22 -23.15
N HIS A 806 3.11 -10.98 -21.83
CA HIS A 806 4.30 -11.37 -21.06
C HIS A 806 4.51 -12.88 -21.01
N TYR A 807 3.47 -13.70 -20.84
CA TYR A 807 3.61 -15.15 -20.88
C TYR A 807 4.07 -15.67 -22.25
N ALA A 808 3.44 -15.21 -23.33
CA ALA A 808 3.79 -15.60 -24.68
C ALA A 808 5.22 -15.19 -25.04
N ALA A 809 5.69 -14.02 -24.56
CA ALA A 809 7.07 -13.59 -24.74
C ALA A 809 8.07 -14.41 -23.90
N MET A 810 7.78 -14.69 -22.62
CA MET A 810 8.64 -15.54 -21.78
C MET A 810 8.76 -16.97 -22.33
N GLY A 811 7.64 -17.52 -22.79
CA GLY A 811 7.56 -18.89 -23.34
C GLY A 811 7.90 -19.00 -24.81
N LEU A 812 8.13 -17.88 -25.53
CA LEU A 812 8.25 -17.83 -26.99
C LEU A 812 7.14 -18.62 -27.72
N ASP A 813 5.91 -18.46 -27.26
CA ASP A 813 4.71 -19.16 -27.74
C ASP A 813 4.18 -18.51 -29.03
N ASP A 814 4.37 -19.12 -30.21
CA ASP A 814 3.98 -18.50 -31.50
C ASP A 814 2.46 -18.33 -31.65
N ILE A 815 1.66 -19.31 -31.19
CA ILE A 815 0.19 -19.26 -31.26
C ILE A 815 -0.33 -18.24 -30.25
N GLY A 816 0.20 -18.29 -29.03
CA GLY A 816 -0.11 -17.31 -27.99
C GLY A 816 0.22 -15.90 -28.45
N ALA A 817 1.42 -15.68 -29.00
CA ALA A 817 1.91 -14.40 -29.50
C ALA A 817 1.05 -13.81 -30.62
N ALA A 818 0.57 -14.64 -31.56
CA ALA A 818 -0.37 -14.20 -32.59
C ALA A 818 -1.70 -13.74 -31.97
N SER A 819 -2.24 -14.50 -31.01
CA SER A 819 -3.54 -14.24 -30.39
C SER A 819 -3.59 -12.96 -29.55
N VAL A 820 -2.44 -12.43 -29.13
CA VAL A 820 -2.29 -11.25 -28.26
C VAL A 820 -1.51 -10.11 -28.91
N ASN A 821 -1.45 -10.09 -30.24
CA ASN A 821 -0.86 -9.01 -31.03
C ASN A 821 0.64 -8.78 -30.80
N LEU A 822 1.41 -9.80 -30.40
CA LEU A 822 2.88 -9.73 -30.45
C LEU A 822 3.41 -9.96 -31.87
N LYS A 823 2.68 -10.76 -32.65
CA LYS A 823 2.96 -10.97 -34.08
C LYS A 823 2.31 -9.85 -34.91
N PRO A 824 3.03 -9.23 -35.85
CA PRO A 824 2.45 -8.24 -36.76
C PRO A 824 1.25 -8.79 -37.53
N SER A 825 0.23 -7.97 -37.69
CA SER A 825 -1.02 -8.28 -38.37
C SER A 825 -1.63 -6.99 -38.90
N ASP A 826 -2.36 -7.06 -40.02
CA ASP A 826 -3.07 -5.90 -40.60
C ASP A 826 -4.32 -5.51 -39.79
N PHE A 827 -4.87 -6.48 -39.06
CA PHE A 827 -6.04 -6.32 -38.18
C PHE A 827 -5.72 -6.75 -36.74
N PRO A 828 -6.37 -6.13 -35.74
CA PRO A 828 -6.20 -6.53 -34.34
C PRO A 828 -6.75 -7.93 -34.10
N GLN A 829 -5.94 -8.77 -33.47
CA GLN A 829 -6.32 -10.11 -32.99
C GLN A 829 -7.01 -9.99 -31.63
N ASP A 830 -8.03 -10.82 -31.41
CA ASP A 830 -8.88 -10.77 -30.22
C ASP A 830 -8.97 -12.17 -29.59
N VAL A 831 -8.05 -12.48 -28.66
CA VAL A 831 -8.02 -13.74 -27.91
C VAL A 831 -9.41 -14.13 -27.36
N TYR A 832 -10.20 -13.15 -26.92
CA TYR A 832 -11.51 -13.40 -26.36
C TYR A 832 -12.48 -13.95 -27.41
N SER A 833 -12.47 -13.42 -28.63
CA SER A 833 -13.29 -13.96 -29.73
C SER A 833 -12.88 -15.38 -30.10
N VAL A 834 -11.57 -15.67 -30.14
CA VAL A 834 -11.07 -17.02 -30.44
C VAL A 834 -11.58 -18.05 -29.43
N VAL A 835 -11.54 -17.71 -28.14
CA VAL A 835 -12.06 -18.58 -27.07
C VAL A 835 -13.59 -18.69 -27.13
N VAL A 836 -14.31 -17.60 -27.43
CA VAL A 836 -15.77 -17.65 -27.64
C VAL A 836 -16.11 -18.65 -28.75
N ASP A 837 -15.42 -18.57 -29.88
CA ASP A 837 -15.68 -19.43 -31.04
C ASP A 837 -15.40 -20.90 -30.71
N GLN A 838 -14.33 -21.19 -29.97
CA GLN A 838 -14.01 -22.54 -29.50
C GLN A 838 -15.08 -23.08 -28.53
N VAL A 839 -15.47 -22.29 -27.53
CA VAL A 839 -16.51 -22.68 -26.56
C VAL A 839 -17.87 -22.88 -27.27
N GLU A 840 -18.20 -22.06 -28.27
CA GLU A 840 -19.43 -22.21 -29.05
C GLU A 840 -19.42 -23.47 -29.93
N GLN A 841 -18.26 -23.87 -30.49
CA GLN A 841 -18.11 -25.14 -31.21
C GLN A 841 -18.34 -26.34 -30.28
N GLU A 842 -17.74 -26.32 -29.08
CA GLU A 842 -17.95 -27.37 -28.08
C GLU A 842 -19.42 -27.41 -27.59
N ARG A 843 -20.04 -26.24 -27.37
CA ARG A 843 -21.46 -26.13 -27.03
C ARG A 843 -22.34 -26.78 -28.10
N LYS A 844 -22.08 -26.55 -29.39
CA LYS A 844 -22.82 -27.17 -30.49
C LYS A 844 -22.71 -28.70 -30.46
N GLN A 845 -21.52 -29.24 -30.20
CA GLN A 845 -21.32 -30.69 -30.04
C GLN A 845 -22.10 -31.23 -28.84
N ASP A 846 -21.99 -30.59 -27.68
CA ASP A 846 -22.68 -31.04 -26.47
C ASP A 846 -24.21 -30.94 -26.60
N ALA A 847 -24.70 -29.90 -27.28
CA ALA A 847 -26.12 -29.75 -27.62
C ALA A 847 -26.61 -30.87 -28.56
N ALA A 848 -25.80 -31.25 -29.55
CA ALA A 848 -26.08 -32.38 -30.44
C ALA A 848 -26.06 -33.72 -29.70
N ASN A 849 -25.20 -33.87 -28.70
CA ASN A 849 -25.14 -35.02 -27.80
C ASN A 849 -26.29 -35.06 -26.76
N GLY A 850 -27.21 -34.09 -26.80
CA GLY A 850 -28.43 -34.07 -25.99
C GLY A 850 -28.32 -33.30 -24.68
N LEU A 851 -27.21 -32.61 -24.40
CA LEU A 851 -27.05 -31.83 -23.16
C LEU A 851 -27.97 -30.59 -23.17
N GLN A 852 -28.89 -30.52 -22.19
CA GLN A 852 -29.95 -29.51 -22.18
C GLN A 852 -29.40 -28.10 -21.95
N ILE A 853 -28.45 -27.92 -21.04
CA ILE A 853 -27.87 -26.60 -20.77
C ILE A 853 -27.12 -26.02 -21.98
N ALA A 854 -26.49 -26.89 -22.78
CA ALA A 854 -25.83 -26.47 -24.02
C ALA A 854 -26.83 -25.96 -25.06
N LYS A 855 -28.05 -26.49 -25.12
CA LYS A 855 -29.14 -25.97 -25.97
C LYS A 855 -29.63 -24.61 -25.48
N ILE A 856 -29.81 -24.44 -24.18
CA ILE A 856 -30.26 -23.17 -23.57
C ILE A 856 -29.26 -22.04 -23.81
N LEU A 857 -27.97 -22.36 -23.84
CA LEU A 857 -26.88 -21.40 -24.05
C LEU A 857 -26.73 -20.89 -25.49
N GLU A 858 -27.52 -21.38 -26.44
CA GLU A 858 -27.47 -20.94 -27.83
C GLU A 858 -27.71 -19.43 -27.96
N GLY A 859 -26.77 -18.71 -28.59
CA GLY A 859 -26.83 -17.26 -28.77
C GLY A 859 -26.43 -16.41 -27.55
N PHE A 860 -26.14 -17.03 -26.40
CA PHE A 860 -25.75 -16.33 -25.17
C PHE A 860 -24.25 -16.33 -24.90
N ILE A 861 -23.46 -17.12 -25.63
CA ILE A 861 -21.98 -17.14 -25.53
C ILE A 861 -21.41 -15.92 -26.25
N LYS A 862 -21.39 -14.77 -25.56
CA LYS A 862 -20.89 -13.50 -26.08
C LYS A 862 -19.53 -13.17 -25.48
N ARG A 863 -18.70 -12.40 -26.21
CA ARG A 863 -17.39 -11.89 -25.73
C ARG A 863 -17.49 -11.27 -24.33
N LYS A 864 -18.50 -10.43 -24.08
CA LYS A 864 -18.73 -9.76 -22.79
C LYS A 864 -18.90 -10.76 -21.62
N VAL A 865 -19.51 -11.92 -21.86
CA VAL A 865 -19.79 -12.93 -20.84
C VAL A 865 -18.51 -13.62 -20.35
N ILE A 866 -17.58 -13.93 -21.25
CA ILE A 866 -16.37 -14.69 -20.90
C ILE A 866 -15.09 -13.85 -20.79
N LYS A 867 -15.10 -12.59 -21.26
CA LYS A 867 -13.94 -11.66 -21.24
C LYS A 867 -13.31 -11.59 -19.84
N GLN A 868 -14.11 -11.35 -18.81
CA GLN A 868 -13.61 -11.21 -17.44
C GLN A 868 -12.94 -12.50 -16.94
N THR A 869 -13.50 -13.67 -17.29
CA THR A 869 -12.94 -14.97 -16.91
C THR A 869 -11.62 -15.25 -17.61
N ILE A 870 -11.51 -14.96 -18.91
CA ILE A 870 -10.24 -15.10 -19.65
C ILE A 870 -9.17 -14.18 -19.07
N MET A 871 -9.51 -12.92 -18.81
CA MET A 871 -8.58 -11.98 -18.17
C MET A 871 -8.11 -12.52 -16.82
N THR A 872 -9.06 -12.89 -15.95
CA THR A 872 -8.77 -13.23 -14.54
C THR A 872 -8.19 -14.62 -14.33
N THR A 873 -8.40 -15.57 -15.24
CA THR A 873 -7.79 -16.92 -15.16
C THR A 873 -6.27 -16.82 -15.24
N ASN A 874 -5.74 -15.95 -16.11
CA ASN A 874 -4.30 -15.68 -16.20
C ASN A 874 -3.76 -14.94 -14.97
N TYR A 875 -4.65 -14.34 -14.17
CA TYR A 875 -4.35 -13.77 -12.86
C TYR A 875 -4.54 -14.77 -11.70
N GLY A 876 -4.76 -16.06 -11.98
CA GLY A 876 -4.86 -17.13 -10.97
C GLY A 876 -6.27 -17.38 -10.44
N VAL A 877 -7.32 -16.94 -11.14
CA VAL A 877 -8.72 -17.28 -10.78
C VAL A 877 -8.97 -18.78 -10.90
N THR A 878 -9.70 -19.32 -9.92
CA THR A 878 -10.14 -20.72 -9.89
C THR A 878 -11.46 -20.89 -10.64
N LEU A 879 -11.81 -22.15 -10.94
CA LEU A 879 -13.08 -22.49 -11.58
C LEU A 879 -14.31 -21.92 -10.84
N PHE A 880 -14.25 -21.88 -9.51
CA PHE A 880 -15.30 -21.28 -8.68
C PHE A 880 -15.46 -19.77 -8.92
N GLY A 881 -14.34 -19.03 -8.94
CA GLY A 881 -14.35 -17.60 -9.24
C GLY A 881 -14.84 -17.32 -10.66
N ALA A 882 -14.42 -18.13 -11.63
CA ALA A 882 -14.88 -18.06 -13.01
C ALA A 882 -16.39 -18.26 -13.14
N ARG A 883 -16.95 -19.26 -12.47
CA ARG A 883 -18.39 -19.51 -12.41
C ARG A 883 -19.14 -18.28 -11.88
N GLN A 884 -18.65 -17.64 -10.81
CA GLN A 884 -19.31 -16.44 -10.28
C GLN A 884 -19.29 -15.27 -11.27
N GLN A 885 -18.16 -15.02 -11.92
CA GLN A 885 -18.03 -13.93 -12.91
C GLN A 885 -18.98 -14.12 -14.09
N ILE A 886 -18.98 -15.31 -14.69
CA ILE A 886 -19.90 -15.63 -15.79
C ILE A 886 -21.35 -15.54 -15.30
N GLY A 887 -21.65 -16.04 -14.11
CA GLY A 887 -22.98 -15.96 -13.53
C GLY A 887 -23.49 -14.53 -13.32
N ARG A 888 -22.60 -13.58 -12.99
CA ARG A 888 -22.93 -12.13 -12.93
C ARG A 888 -23.26 -11.60 -14.32
N GLN A 889 -22.41 -11.87 -15.31
CA GLN A 889 -22.64 -11.39 -16.68
C GLN A 889 -23.92 -11.96 -17.30
N LEU A 890 -24.24 -13.23 -17.03
CA LEU A 890 -25.50 -13.84 -17.48
C LEU A 890 -26.73 -13.22 -16.80
N ARG A 891 -26.60 -12.76 -15.55
CA ARG A 891 -27.70 -12.11 -14.80
C ARG A 891 -28.08 -10.75 -15.38
N ASP A 892 -27.12 -10.08 -16.01
CA ASP A 892 -27.30 -8.77 -16.64
C ASP A 892 -27.93 -8.87 -18.05
N ILE A 893 -28.15 -10.09 -18.57
CA ILE A 893 -28.84 -10.33 -19.83
C ILE A 893 -30.31 -10.59 -19.52
N ASP A 894 -31.18 -9.64 -19.91
CA ASP A 894 -32.62 -9.73 -19.59
C ASP A 894 -33.31 -10.90 -20.30
N GLU A 895 -32.85 -11.30 -21.49
CA GLU A 895 -33.42 -12.41 -22.25
C GLU A 895 -32.98 -13.80 -21.75
N PHE A 896 -32.01 -13.88 -20.84
CA PHE A 896 -31.47 -15.17 -20.38
C PHE A 896 -32.33 -15.79 -19.26
N PRO A 897 -32.65 -17.10 -19.31
CA PRO A 897 -33.43 -17.79 -18.26
C PRO A 897 -32.70 -17.78 -16.90
N LYS A 898 -33.23 -16.99 -15.94
CA LYS A 898 -32.53 -16.70 -14.67
C LYS A 898 -32.39 -17.93 -13.77
N GLU A 899 -33.28 -18.91 -13.91
CA GLU A 899 -33.25 -20.20 -13.23
C GLU A 899 -32.02 -21.06 -13.60
N HIS A 900 -31.48 -20.90 -14.82
CA HIS A 900 -30.37 -21.72 -15.33
C HIS A 900 -28.98 -21.10 -15.12
N ILE A 901 -28.88 -19.92 -14.49
CA ILE A 901 -27.60 -19.19 -14.32
C ILE A 901 -26.52 -20.06 -13.66
N SER A 902 -26.87 -20.83 -12.64
CA SER A 902 -25.91 -21.64 -11.88
C SER A 902 -25.31 -22.78 -12.72
N GLU A 903 -26.15 -23.47 -13.50
CA GLU A 903 -25.75 -24.57 -14.37
C GLU A 903 -24.98 -24.05 -15.60
N ALA A 904 -25.50 -23.01 -16.25
CA ALA A 904 -24.88 -22.36 -17.40
C ALA A 904 -23.49 -21.79 -17.07
N SER A 905 -23.36 -21.10 -15.94
CA SER A 905 -22.07 -20.55 -15.50
C SER A 905 -21.05 -21.64 -15.19
N SER A 906 -21.48 -22.77 -14.63
CA SER A 906 -20.61 -23.91 -14.35
C SER A 906 -20.09 -24.55 -15.64
N TYR A 907 -21.00 -24.79 -16.60
CA TYR A 907 -20.66 -25.34 -17.91
C TYR A 907 -19.69 -24.43 -18.68
N LEU A 908 -20.03 -23.13 -18.81
CA LEU A 908 -19.19 -22.17 -19.52
C LEU A 908 -17.82 -22.00 -18.86
N ALA A 909 -17.74 -21.99 -17.53
CA ALA A 909 -16.47 -21.90 -16.82
C ALA A 909 -15.57 -23.11 -17.14
N GLN A 910 -16.11 -24.34 -17.12
CA GLN A 910 -15.34 -25.54 -17.46
C GLN A 910 -14.83 -25.51 -18.89
N LYS A 911 -15.71 -25.19 -19.84
CA LYS A 911 -15.37 -25.12 -21.27
C LYS A 911 -14.33 -24.05 -21.55
N THR A 912 -14.49 -22.85 -20.98
CA THR A 912 -13.51 -21.77 -21.09
C THR A 912 -12.12 -22.20 -20.60
N PHE A 913 -12.04 -22.92 -19.47
CA PHE A 913 -10.77 -23.42 -18.95
C PHE A 913 -10.12 -24.47 -19.87
N ILE A 914 -10.91 -25.35 -20.48
CA ILE A 914 -10.40 -26.34 -21.44
C ILE A 914 -9.83 -25.62 -22.67
N SER A 915 -10.59 -24.71 -23.26
CA SER A 915 -10.15 -23.94 -24.43
C SER A 915 -8.87 -23.13 -24.15
N LEU A 916 -8.78 -22.48 -22.98
CA LEU A 916 -7.57 -21.75 -22.58
C LEU A 916 -6.33 -22.66 -22.45
N ARG A 917 -6.51 -23.88 -21.93
CA ARG A 917 -5.41 -24.86 -21.78
C ARG A 917 -4.87 -25.33 -23.12
N GLU A 918 -5.75 -25.47 -24.11
CA GLU A 918 -5.35 -25.87 -25.46
C GLU A 918 -4.64 -24.75 -26.21
N LEU A 919 -5.10 -23.51 -26.05
CA LEU A 919 -4.58 -22.34 -26.76
C LEU A 919 -3.22 -21.87 -26.21
N PHE A 920 -2.97 -22.02 -24.91
CA PHE A 920 -1.80 -21.47 -24.21
C PHE A 920 -0.92 -22.55 -23.54
N ARG A 921 -0.46 -23.54 -24.32
CA ARG A 921 0.30 -24.69 -23.78
C ARG A 921 1.63 -24.29 -23.14
N GLU A 922 2.44 -23.47 -23.82
CA GLU A 922 3.77 -23.07 -23.31
C GLU A 922 3.64 -22.15 -22.08
N THR A 923 2.69 -21.22 -22.13
CA THR A 923 2.30 -20.37 -20.99
C THR A 923 1.96 -21.23 -19.76
N ARG A 924 1.22 -22.33 -19.95
CA ARG A 924 0.82 -23.21 -18.86
C ARG A 924 1.99 -23.95 -18.23
N LYS A 925 2.96 -24.42 -19.02
CA LYS A 925 4.19 -25.04 -18.49
C LYS A 925 4.92 -24.10 -17.52
N ILE A 926 4.95 -22.80 -17.84
CA ILE A 926 5.55 -21.77 -16.99
C ILE A 926 4.72 -21.57 -15.70
N GLN A 927 3.39 -21.48 -15.82
CA GLN A 927 2.50 -21.34 -14.66
C GLN A 927 2.60 -22.53 -13.70
N ASP A 928 2.66 -23.75 -14.23
CA ASP A 928 2.81 -24.98 -13.47
C ASP A 928 4.18 -25.01 -12.77
N TRP A 929 5.26 -24.65 -13.47
CA TRP A 929 6.60 -24.52 -12.87
C TRP A 929 6.63 -23.49 -11.73
N PHE A 930 6.05 -22.31 -11.92
CA PHE A 930 5.92 -21.31 -10.86
C PHE A 930 5.15 -21.86 -9.64
N THR A 931 4.01 -22.51 -9.90
CA THR A 931 3.15 -23.12 -8.89
C THR A 931 3.93 -24.16 -8.08
N ASP A 932 4.73 -25.00 -8.73
CA ASP A 932 5.51 -26.03 -8.05
C ASP A 932 6.68 -25.46 -7.26
N CYS A 933 7.40 -24.47 -7.80
CA CYS A 933 8.43 -23.73 -7.07
C CYS A 933 7.86 -23.10 -5.79
N ALA A 934 6.75 -22.36 -5.89
CA ALA A 934 6.11 -21.72 -4.74
C ALA A 934 5.57 -22.72 -3.72
N ARG A 935 5.01 -23.86 -4.18
CA ARG A 935 4.56 -24.96 -3.31
C ARG A 935 5.71 -25.54 -2.52
N LEU A 936 6.85 -25.80 -3.16
CA LEU A 936 8.03 -26.37 -2.54
C LEU A 936 8.70 -25.38 -1.56
N ILE A 937 8.91 -24.12 -1.98
CA ILE A 937 9.50 -23.08 -1.11
C ILE A 937 8.66 -22.90 0.16
N SER A 938 7.34 -22.76 0.03
CA SER A 938 6.46 -22.56 1.18
C SER A 938 6.33 -23.79 2.08
N ARG A 939 6.24 -25.01 1.53
CA ARG A 939 6.05 -26.23 2.33
C ARG A 939 7.34 -26.79 2.92
N VAL A 940 8.45 -26.75 2.18
CA VAL A 940 9.71 -27.41 2.55
C VAL A 940 10.64 -26.46 3.29
N ARG A 941 10.74 -25.19 2.86
CA ARG A 941 11.59 -24.17 3.49
C ARG A 941 10.85 -23.28 4.50
N ASP A 942 9.53 -23.44 4.65
CA ASP A 942 8.66 -22.64 5.52
C ASP A 942 8.90 -21.12 5.34
N SER A 943 9.15 -20.72 4.08
CA SER A 943 9.53 -19.36 3.70
C SER A 943 8.54 -18.82 2.67
N ALA A 944 8.30 -17.50 2.68
CA ALA A 944 7.59 -16.86 1.59
C ALA A 944 8.46 -16.83 0.32
N VAL A 945 7.80 -16.77 -0.84
CA VAL A 945 8.47 -16.63 -2.12
C VAL A 945 8.97 -15.19 -2.26
N GLU A 946 10.26 -15.04 -2.57
CA GLU A 946 10.94 -13.76 -2.76
C GLU A 946 11.76 -13.76 -4.05
N TRP A 947 11.64 -12.73 -4.89
CA TRP A 947 12.46 -12.53 -6.10
C TRP A 947 12.90 -11.07 -6.23
N ASN A 948 13.81 -10.79 -7.18
CA ASN A 948 14.10 -9.42 -7.58
C ASN A 948 13.55 -9.19 -8.99
N THR A 949 12.97 -8.02 -9.22
CA THR A 949 12.61 -7.62 -10.59
C THR A 949 13.88 -7.30 -11.41
N PRO A 950 13.81 -7.24 -12.74
CA PRO A 950 14.94 -6.80 -13.57
C PRO A 950 15.43 -5.37 -13.25
N MET A 951 14.59 -4.54 -12.61
CA MET A 951 14.96 -3.23 -12.07
C MET A 951 15.39 -3.25 -10.59
N ASN A 952 15.75 -4.43 -10.06
CA ASN A 952 16.22 -4.68 -8.70
C ASN A 952 15.25 -4.31 -7.58
N LEU A 953 13.93 -4.25 -7.85
CA LEU A 953 12.95 -4.19 -6.76
C LEU A 953 12.90 -5.55 -6.06
N PRO A 954 13.24 -5.67 -4.77
CA PRO A 954 13.02 -6.90 -4.03
C PRO A 954 11.52 -7.08 -3.77
N VAL A 955 10.94 -8.18 -4.22
CA VAL A 955 9.52 -8.51 -4.03
C VAL A 955 9.40 -9.66 -3.04
N VAL A 956 8.57 -9.48 -2.02
CA VAL A 956 8.24 -10.49 -1.01
C VAL A 956 6.73 -10.72 -0.99
N GLN A 957 6.28 -11.98 -1.17
CA GLN A 957 4.85 -12.27 -1.10
C GLN A 957 4.31 -12.14 0.35
N PRO A 958 3.27 -11.32 0.59
CA PRO A 958 2.82 -10.97 1.94
C PRO A 958 1.91 -12.03 2.60
N TYR A 959 1.80 -13.23 2.03
CA TYR A 959 0.77 -14.19 2.41
C TYR A 959 1.24 -15.09 3.55
N TYR A 960 0.87 -14.69 4.77
CA TYR A 960 1.18 -15.38 6.02
C TYR A 960 -0.08 -15.92 6.70
N ARG A 961 0.07 -16.94 7.53
CA ARG A 961 -0.99 -17.41 8.42
C ARG A 961 -1.16 -16.44 9.57
N GLU A 962 -2.40 -16.10 9.91
CA GLU A 962 -2.70 -15.25 11.04
C GLU A 962 -2.26 -15.93 12.36
N ILE A 963 -1.48 -15.22 13.16
CA ILE A 963 -1.12 -15.68 14.51
C ILE A 963 -2.10 -15.03 15.49
N ARG A 964 -3.00 -15.84 16.07
CA ARG A 964 -3.87 -15.37 17.16
C ARG A 964 -3.06 -15.25 18.45
N MET A 965 -2.96 -14.03 18.98
CA MET A 965 -2.35 -13.74 20.29
C MET A 965 -3.46 -13.37 21.28
N ARG A 966 -3.63 -14.18 22.32
CA ARG A 966 -4.50 -13.85 23.46
C ARG A 966 -3.71 -13.08 24.50
N GLN A 967 -4.05 -11.81 24.74
CA GLN A 967 -3.58 -11.07 25.92
C GLN A 967 -4.77 -10.62 26.77
N LYS A 968 -4.77 -10.98 28.06
CA LYS A 968 -5.73 -10.51 29.08
C LYS A 968 -7.20 -10.50 28.63
N GLY A 969 -7.66 -11.54 27.95
CA GLY A 969 -9.06 -11.69 27.53
C GLY A 969 -9.50 -10.84 26.33
N LYS A 970 -8.58 -10.12 25.66
CA LYS A 970 -8.82 -9.52 24.34
C LYS A 970 -8.04 -10.31 23.29
N ASP A 971 -8.73 -10.75 22.24
CA ASP A 971 -8.07 -11.28 21.04
C ASP A 971 -7.45 -10.07 20.32
N ILE A 972 -6.13 -9.96 20.37
CA ILE A 972 -5.38 -8.98 19.59
C ILE A 972 -4.87 -9.74 18.37
N TYR A 973 -5.41 -9.38 17.20
CA TYR A 973 -4.86 -9.82 15.92
C TYR A 973 -3.61 -8.98 15.67
N ASP A 974 -2.45 -9.53 16.00
CA ASP A 974 -1.19 -8.88 15.65
C ASP A 974 -0.74 -9.37 14.28
N ASN A 975 -0.96 -8.50 13.31
CA ASN A 975 -0.60 -8.74 11.92
C ASN A 975 0.93 -8.63 11.73
N PHE A 976 1.69 -7.98 12.61
CA PHE A 976 3.06 -7.52 12.32
C PHE A 976 4.19 -8.54 12.52
N SER A 977 4.05 -9.80 12.11
CA SER A 977 5.16 -10.74 12.30
C SER A 977 5.95 -11.01 11.02
N SER A 978 7.20 -10.54 10.99
CA SER A 978 8.26 -11.00 10.07
C SER A 978 8.60 -12.49 10.22
N PHE A 979 7.89 -13.20 11.10
CA PHE A 979 8.16 -14.56 11.54
C PHE A 979 6.92 -15.45 11.44
N ALA A 980 5.79 -14.96 10.90
CA ALA A 980 4.63 -15.81 10.67
C ALA A 980 4.97 -16.87 9.61
N ARG A 981 4.33 -18.03 9.73
CA ARG A 981 4.47 -19.08 8.73
C ARG A 981 3.74 -18.69 7.45
N PRO A 982 4.30 -18.98 6.26
CA PRO A 982 3.63 -18.74 5.01
C PRO A 982 2.28 -19.47 4.91
N ASN A 983 1.31 -18.84 4.25
CA ASN A 983 0.11 -19.51 3.80
C ASN A 983 0.41 -20.21 2.47
N ASN A 984 0.69 -21.51 2.53
CA ASN A 984 1.14 -22.32 1.39
C ASN A 984 0.20 -22.21 0.18
N THR A 985 -1.13 -22.21 0.39
CA THR A 985 -2.11 -22.12 -0.70
C THR A 985 -2.07 -20.75 -1.37
N LYS A 986 -2.03 -19.66 -0.57
CA LYS A 986 -1.96 -18.30 -1.11
C LYS A 986 -0.63 -18.01 -1.80
N GLN A 987 0.50 -18.45 -1.22
CA GLN A 987 1.83 -18.33 -1.84
C GLN A 987 1.85 -19.02 -3.22
N LYS A 988 1.41 -20.28 -3.27
CA LYS A 988 1.33 -21.08 -4.50
C LYS A 988 0.51 -20.39 -5.59
N ASN A 989 -0.74 -20.04 -5.28
CA ASN A 989 -1.68 -19.54 -6.28
C ASN A 989 -1.37 -18.12 -6.74
N ALA A 990 -0.76 -17.31 -5.86
CA ALA A 990 -0.50 -15.90 -6.15
C ALA A 990 0.90 -15.67 -6.75
N PHE A 991 1.81 -16.64 -6.74
CA PHE A 991 3.16 -16.43 -7.30
C PHE A 991 3.15 -16.16 -8.81
N PRO A 992 2.50 -16.98 -9.67
CA PRO A 992 2.42 -16.70 -11.10
C PRO A 992 1.92 -15.29 -11.44
N PRO A 993 0.74 -14.82 -10.95
CA PRO A 993 0.26 -13.49 -11.29
C PRO A 993 1.16 -12.38 -10.75
N ASN A 994 1.69 -12.51 -9.54
CA ASN A 994 2.53 -11.47 -8.96
C ASN A 994 3.87 -11.33 -9.69
N TYR A 995 4.46 -12.43 -10.17
CA TYR A 995 5.68 -12.37 -10.96
C TYR A 995 5.43 -11.65 -12.29
N VAL A 996 4.35 -12.00 -13.02
CA VAL A 996 4.04 -11.33 -14.29
C VAL A 996 3.71 -9.85 -14.09
N HIS A 997 2.94 -9.48 -13.06
CA HIS A 997 2.70 -8.08 -12.74
C HIS A 997 3.98 -7.29 -12.43
N SER A 998 5.00 -7.95 -11.88
CA SER A 998 6.29 -7.31 -11.65
C SER A 998 7.05 -7.06 -12.95
N LEU A 999 6.82 -7.87 -13.99
CA LEU A 999 7.38 -7.66 -15.33
C LEU A 999 6.63 -6.59 -16.12
N ASP A 1000 5.29 -6.59 -16.07
CA ASP A 1000 4.44 -5.52 -16.61
C ASP A 1000 4.85 -4.16 -16.05
N SER A 1001 4.97 -4.06 -14.72
CA SER A 1001 5.45 -2.85 -14.07
C SER A 1001 6.87 -2.48 -14.51
N THR A 1002 7.76 -3.45 -14.71
CA THR A 1002 9.14 -3.19 -15.18
C THR A 1002 9.13 -2.64 -16.61
N HIS A 1003 8.30 -3.21 -17.50
CA HIS A 1003 8.13 -2.74 -18.87
C HIS A 1003 7.60 -1.31 -18.92
N MET A 1004 6.58 -0.98 -18.11
CA MET A 1004 6.07 0.37 -17.95
C MET A 1004 7.16 1.34 -17.48
N MET A 1005 7.92 0.98 -16.43
CA MET A 1005 8.99 1.82 -15.89
C MET A 1005 10.12 2.08 -16.89
N MET A 1006 10.53 1.06 -17.66
CA MET A 1006 11.51 1.19 -18.73
C MET A 1006 11.01 2.13 -19.83
N THR A 1007 9.74 1.99 -20.21
CA THR A 1007 9.09 2.86 -21.21
C THR A 1007 9.02 4.30 -20.71
N ALA A 1008 8.66 4.53 -19.44
CA ALA A 1008 8.62 5.85 -18.82
C ALA A 1008 9.99 6.55 -18.86
N LEU A 1009 11.06 5.84 -18.51
CA LEU A 1009 12.43 6.37 -18.56
C LEU A 1009 12.86 6.73 -20.00
N GLN A 1010 12.50 5.90 -20.97
CA GLN A 1010 12.82 6.16 -22.38
C GLN A 1010 12.03 7.35 -22.92
N CYS A 1011 10.75 7.48 -22.58
CA CYS A 1011 9.93 8.64 -22.91
C CYS A 1011 10.51 9.93 -22.30
N ALA A 1012 10.87 9.90 -21.02
CA ALA A 1012 11.44 11.06 -20.32
C ALA A 1012 12.74 11.55 -20.96
N ARG A 1013 13.65 10.64 -21.36
CA ARG A 1013 14.88 10.98 -22.08
C ARG A 1013 14.65 11.70 -23.41
N ASN A 1014 13.50 11.48 -24.02
CA ASN A 1014 13.13 12.02 -25.33
C ASN A 1014 12.10 13.16 -25.24
N GLY A 1015 11.83 13.70 -24.04
CA GLY A 1015 10.88 14.80 -23.87
C GLY A 1015 9.42 14.45 -24.10
N ILE A 1016 9.06 13.18 -23.95
CA ILE A 1016 7.68 12.70 -24.06
C ILE A 1016 7.06 12.66 -22.66
N THR A 1017 5.93 13.34 -22.50
CA THR A 1017 5.11 13.23 -21.29
C THR A 1017 4.53 11.83 -21.22
N PHE A 1018 4.78 11.12 -20.13
CA PHE A 1018 4.35 9.74 -19.95
C PHE A 1018 3.65 9.58 -18.61
N VAL A 1019 2.48 8.96 -18.65
CA VAL A 1019 1.76 8.46 -17.47
C VAL A 1019 1.18 7.09 -17.79
N SER A 1020 0.85 6.32 -16.76
CA SER A 1020 0.34 4.97 -16.95
C SER A 1020 -0.78 4.64 -15.99
N VAL A 1021 -1.86 4.06 -16.51
CA VAL A 1021 -2.79 3.25 -15.74
C VAL A 1021 -2.40 1.79 -15.96
N HIS A 1022 -1.32 1.37 -15.29
CA HIS A 1022 -0.74 0.04 -15.45
C HIS A 1022 -0.39 -0.27 -16.91
N ASP A 1023 -1.14 -1.13 -17.58
CA ASP A 1023 -0.98 -1.56 -18.97
C ASP A 1023 -1.61 -0.61 -20.02
N SER A 1024 -2.08 0.56 -19.57
CA SER A 1024 -2.55 1.66 -20.41
C SER A 1024 -1.57 2.84 -20.33
N PHE A 1025 -0.88 3.14 -21.42
CA PHE A 1025 0.16 4.19 -21.48
C PHE A 1025 -0.37 5.44 -22.16
N TRP A 1026 -0.24 6.60 -21.51
CA TRP A 1026 -0.79 7.84 -22.03
C TRP A 1026 0.29 8.87 -22.33
N THR A 1027 0.06 9.63 -23.40
CA THR A 1027 0.90 10.76 -23.82
C THR A 1027 0.08 11.78 -24.62
N HIS A 1028 0.70 12.87 -25.06
CA HIS A 1028 0.06 13.82 -25.97
C HIS A 1028 -0.14 13.21 -27.36
N ALA A 1029 -1.22 13.57 -28.05
CA ALA A 1029 -1.54 13.04 -29.38
C ALA A 1029 -0.39 13.13 -30.41
N CYS A 1030 0.47 14.15 -30.30
CA CYS A 1030 1.63 14.33 -31.19
C CYS A 1030 2.77 13.31 -30.97
N ASP A 1031 2.84 12.67 -29.80
CA ASP A 1031 3.94 11.78 -29.39
C ASP A 1031 3.54 10.29 -29.40
N VAL A 1032 2.28 9.95 -29.74
CA VAL A 1032 1.75 8.57 -29.71
C VAL A 1032 2.58 7.59 -30.54
N ASP A 1033 3.02 8.00 -31.74
CA ASP A 1033 3.81 7.14 -32.63
C ASP A 1033 5.17 6.77 -31.97
N ARG A 1034 5.81 7.74 -31.32
CA ARG A 1034 7.07 7.55 -30.60
C ARG A 1034 6.90 6.74 -29.32
N LEU A 1035 5.83 7.00 -28.56
CA LEU A 1035 5.47 6.18 -27.40
C LEU A 1035 5.31 4.72 -27.82
N SER A 1036 4.57 4.46 -28.90
CA SER A 1036 4.32 3.11 -29.39
C SER A 1036 5.61 2.41 -29.84
N GLN A 1037 6.54 3.15 -30.46
CA GLN A 1037 7.87 2.65 -30.78
C GLN A 1037 8.65 2.27 -29.51
N TYR A 1038 8.78 3.17 -28.54
CA TYR A 1038 9.54 2.91 -27.31
C TYR A 1038 8.91 1.79 -26.48
N CYS A 1039 7.58 1.71 -26.42
CA CYS A 1039 6.86 0.62 -25.77
C CYS A 1039 7.31 -0.75 -26.33
N ARG A 1040 7.33 -0.91 -27.66
CA ARG A 1040 7.78 -2.14 -28.32
C ARG A 1040 9.26 -2.43 -28.08
N GLU A 1041 10.12 -1.41 -28.21
CA GLU A 1041 11.56 -1.54 -27.99
C GLU A 1041 11.89 -1.99 -26.56
N GLN A 1042 11.26 -1.38 -25.55
CA GLN A 1042 11.50 -1.74 -24.15
C GLN A 1042 10.91 -3.12 -23.81
N PHE A 1043 9.78 -3.51 -24.40
CA PHE A 1043 9.22 -4.86 -24.23
C PHE A 1043 10.18 -5.93 -24.77
N VAL A 1044 10.68 -5.73 -26.00
CA VAL A 1044 11.66 -6.63 -26.61
C VAL A 1044 12.96 -6.64 -25.81
N SER A 1045 13.44 -5.49 -25.37
CA SER A 1045 14.65 -5.41 -24.52
C SER A 1045 14.48 -6.18 -23.21
N LEU A 1046 13.31 -6.12 -22.58
CA LEU A 1046 13.02 -6.82 -21.33
C LEU A 1046 13.00 -8.35 -21.53
N HIS A 1047 12.30 -8.84 -22.55
CA HIS A 1047 12.13 -10.28 -22.79
C HIS A 1047 13.29 -10.94 -23.54
N LYS A 1048 14.24 -10.15 -24.06
CA LYS A 1048 15.54 -10.65 -24.55
C LYS A 1048 16.41 -11.20 -23.41
N GLU A 1049 16.24 -10.68 -22.20
CA GLU A 1049 16.90 -11.21 -21.02
C GLU A 1049 16.37 -12.63 -20.70
N PRO A 1050 17.21 -13.53 -20.19
CA PRO A 1050 16.79 -14.87 -19.80
C PRO A 1050 16.05 -14.85 -18.45
N LEU A 1051 14.83 -14.29 -18.43
CA LEU A 1051 14.08 -13.97 -17.22
C LEU A 1051 13.79 -15.20 -16.34
N LEU A 1052 13.42 -16.33 -16.93
CA LEU A 1052 13.11 -17.56 -16.18
C LEU A 1052 14.38 -18.18 -15.57
N GLU A 1053 15.52 -18.10 -16.25
CA GLU A 1053 16.82 -18.58 -15.80
C GLU A 1053 17.42 -17.63 -14.75
N ILE A 1054 17.23 -16.32 -14.88
CA ILE A 1054 17.54 -15.34 -13.83
C ILE A 1054 16.72 -15.67 -12.58
N LEU A 1055 15.41 -15.86 -12.72
CA LEU A 1055 14.54 -16.23 -11.60
C LEU A 1055 14.96 -17.55 -10.95
N SER A 1056 15.22 -18.59 -11.75
CA SER A 1056 15.71 -19.88 -11.25
C SER A 1056 16.98 -19.73 -10.43
N ARG A 1057 17.98 -18.98 -10.92
CA ARG A 1057 19.21 -18.68 -10.19
C ARG A 1057 18.95 -17.90 -8.89
N ASP A 1058 18.07 -16.91 -8.93
CA ASP A 1058 17.69 -16.13 -7.75
C ASP A 1058 17.03 -17.03 -6.68
N LEU A 1059 16.11 -17.91 -7.08
CA LEU A 1059 15.46 -18.87 -6.18
C LEU A 1059 16.47 -19.88 -5.62
N LEU A 1060 17.36 -20.44 -6.44
CA LEU A 1060 18.41 -21.36 -5.98
C LEU A 1060 19.34 -20.68 -4.97
N SER A 1061 19.83 -19.48 -5.28
CA SER A 1061 20.73 -18.74 -4.38
C SER A 1061 20.15 -18.49 -2.97
N LYS A 1062 18.81 -18.37 -2.89
CA LYS A 1062 18.09 -18.11 -1.64
C LYS A 1062 17.68 -19.39 -0.91
N TYR A 1063 17.25 -20.42 -1.64
CA TYR A 1063 16.51 -21.53 -1.07
C TYR A 1063 17.18 -22.90 -1.23
N GLU A 1064 18.24 -23.03 -2.03
CA GLU A 1064 18.90 -24.32 -2.27
C GLU A 1064 19.34 -25.00 -0.97
N PHE A 1065 19.25 -26.33 -0.95
CA PHE A 1065 19.90 -27.14 0.07
C PHE A 1065 21.40 -27.23 -0.22
N LYS A 1066 22.23 -26.88 0.77
CA LYS A 1066 23.70 -26.96 0.65
C LYS A 1066 24.22 -28.34 0.98
N SER A 1067 25.40 -28.71 0.47
CA SER A 1067 26.03 -30.02 0.70
C SER A 1067 26.17 -30.39 2.20
N SER A 1068 26.33 -29.39 3.07
CA SER A 1068 26.35 -29.57 4.53
C SER A 1068 25.02 -30.05 5.13
N GLU A 1069 23.89 -29.70 4.50
CA GLU A 1069 22.55 -30.14 4.92
C GLU A 1069 22.28 -31.58 4.46
N TYR A 1070 22.73 -31.96 3.25
CA TYR A 1070 22.64 -33.35 2.75
C TYR A 1070 23.36 -34.35 3.65
N ALA A 1071 24.50 -33.97 4.25
CA ALA A 1071 25.27 -34.85 5.14
C ALA A 1071 24.54 -35.21 6.44
N ARG A 1072 23.55 -34.41 6.84
CA ARG A 1072 22.78 -34.59 8.09
C ARG A 1072 21.40 -35.21 7.86
N ALA A 1073 21.04 -35.45 6.60
CA ALA A 1073 19.72 -35.91 6.19
C ALA A 1073 19.67 -37.43 6.04
N ASP A 1074 18.51 -38.03 6.33
CA ASP A 1074 18.23 -39.42 5.96
C ASP A 1074 18.03 -39.57 4.43
N ASP A 1075 18.01 -40.80 3.91
CA ASP A 1075 17.97 -41.00 2.45
C ASP A 1075 16.67 -40.49 1.81
N LYS A 1076 15.57 -40.48 2.54
CA LYS A 1076 14.27 -39.96 2.08
C LYS A 1076 14.27 -38.43 2.04
N GLN A 1077 14.91 -37.79 3.01
CA GLN A 1077 15.16 -36.36 3.05
C GLN A 1077 16.13 -35.93 1.95
N LYS A 1078 17.20 -36.69 1.68
CA LYS A 1078 18.10 -36.41 0.56
C LYS A 1078 17.38 -36.44 -0.79
N GLN A 1079 16.48 -37.41 -1.00
CA GLN A 1079 15.64 -37.47 -2.20
C GLN A 1079 14.74 -36.22 -2.33
N THR A 1080 14.12 -35.79 -1.22
CA THR A 1080 13.29 -34.57 -1.20
C THR A 1080 14.12 -33.31 -1.48
N MET A 1081 15.30 -33.18 -0.87
CA MET A 1081 16.20 -32.05 -1.08
C MET A 1081 16.71 -32.00 -2.53
N LYS A 1082 17.01 -33.17 -3.11
CA LYS A 1082 17.38 -33.27 -4.53
C LYS A 1082 16.24 -32.83 -5.43
N LEU A 1083 15.03 -33.39 -5.24
CA LEU A 1083 13.85 -32.99 -6.00
C LEU A 1083 13.55 -31.48 -5.85
N PHE A 1084 13.74 -30.91 -4.67
CA PHE A 1084 13.57 -29.48 -4.43
C PHE A 1084 14.52 -28.65 -5.31
N ASN A 1085 15.83 -28.95 -5.26
CA ASN A 1085 16.81 -28.24 -6.07
C ASN A 1085 16.58 -28.48 -7.57
N ASP A 1086 16.27 -29.72 -7.98
CA ASP A 1086 16.00 -30.10 -9.36
C ASP A 1086 14.78 -29.34 -9.93
N THR A 1087 13.69 -29.21 -9.16
CA THR A 1087 12.50 -28.46 -9.60
C THR A 1087 12.79 -26.97 -9.79
N LEU A 1088 13.55 -26.35 -8.89
CA LEU A 1088 13.95 -24.94 -9.05
C LEU A 1088 14.87 -24.73 -10.27
N GLN A 1089 15.67 -25.75 -10.62
CA GLN A 1089 16.58 -25.71 -11.77
C GLN A 1089 15.89 -26.04 -13.11
N ARG A 1090 14.77 -26.78 -13.08
CA ARG A 1090 14.03 -27.24 -14.27
C ARG A 1090 13.19 -26.11 -14.90
N VAL A 1091 13.88 -25.13 -15.49
CA VAL A 1091 13.26 -24.07 -16.29
C VAL A 1091 12.56 -24.68 -17.50
N PRO A 1092 11.28 -24.32 -17.79
CA PRO A 1092 10.56 -24.82 -18.95
C PRO A 1092 11.26 -24.47 -20.27
N GLU A 1093 11.21 -25.40 -21.24
CA GLU A 1093 11.67 -25.14 -22.60
C GLU A 1093 10.81 -24.05 -23.26
N ARG A 1094 11.44 -23.25 -24.12
CA ARG A 1094 10.79 -22.16 -24.85
C ARG A 1094 10.37 -22.63 -26.25
N GLY A 1095 9.32 -22.01 -26.78
CA GLY A 1095 8.85 -22.21 -28.15
C GLY A 1095 9.71 -21.51 -29.20
N THR A 1096 9.11 -21.27 -30.36
CA THR A 1096 9.80 -20.84 -31.60
C THR A 1096 9.48 -19.40 -32.03
N PHE A 1097 8.69 -18.67 -31.25
CA PHE A 1097 8.32 -17.28 -31.58
C PHE A 1097 9.56 -16.37 -31.65
N GLN A 1098 9.62 -15.53 -32.70
CA GLN A 1098 10.70 -14.55 -32.88
C GLN A 1098 10.32 -13.23 -32.20
N LEU A 1099 10.88 -12.96 -31.02
CA LEU A 1099 10.55 -11.81 -30.20
C LEU A 1099 10.73 -10.46 -30.93
N GLU A 1100 11.69 -10.35 -31.85
CA GLU A 1100 11.92 -9.14 -32.66
C GLU A 1100 10.70 -8.74 -33.51
N SER A 1101 9.79 -9.66 -33.84
CA SER A 1101 8.60 -9.32 -34.64
C SER A 1101 7.71 -8.29 -33.95
N VAL A 1102 7.75 -8.20 -32.61
CA VAL A 1102 6.99 -7.24 -31.81
C VAL A 1102 7.30 -5.80 -32.22
N LEU A 1103 8.52 -5.52 -32.67
CA LEU A 1103 8.92 -4.18 -33.13
C LEU A 1103 8.06 -3.67 -34.29
N ASN A 1104 7.48 -4.57 -35.09
CA ASN A 1104 6.64 -4.24 -36.23
C ASN A 1104 5.14 -4.46 -35.95
N SER A 1105 4.75 -4.80 -34.72
CA SER A 1105 3.36 -5.09 -34.40
C SER A 1105 2.58 -3.81 -34.05
N THR A 1106 1.68 -3.41 -34.95
CA THR A 1106 0.83 -2.23 -34.82
C THR A 1106 -0.16 -2.32 -33.65
N TYR A 1107 -0.72 -3.50 -33.38
CA TYR A 1107 -1.79 -3.69 -32.39
C TYR A 1107 -1.29 -4.24 -31.04
N PHE A 1108 0.03 -4.28 -30.84
CA PHE A 1108 0.62 -4.71 -29.57
C PHE A 1108 0.09 -3.86 -28.41
N PHE A 1109 0.16 -2.54 -28.58
CA PHE A 1109 -0.46 -1.50 -27.77
C PHE A 1109 -1.15 -0.54 -28.74
N SER A 1110 -2.49 -0.37 -28.69
CA SER A 1110 -3.25 0.40 -29.70
C SER A 1110 -4.57 0.96 -29.23
#